data_AF-A0A914VPF3-F1
#
_entry.id   AF-A0A914VPF3-F1
#
_cell.length_a   1.000
_cell.length_b   1.000
_cell.length_c   1.000
_cell.angle_alpha   90.00
_cell.angle_beta   90.00
_cell.angle_gamma   90.00
#
_symmetry.space_group_name_H-M   'P 1'
#
loop_
_entity.id
_entity.type
_entity.pdbx_description
1 polymer ?
#
loop_
_entity_poly.entity_id
_entity_poly.type
_entity_poly.pdbx_seq_one_letter_code
_entity_poly.pdbx_strand_id
1 'polypeptide(L)'
;MSRRLHCFGQASDGQLGVRLAVAPQSPAMIMKPVMVIGAPRGDQGCSVVEVACGYEHTLMRTEEGEVWSCGGNEFGQLGRSGGSGSGSIYPIVFNGARIIQVACGSKHSLAVADDGRLFAWGSNSHGQLGTRLPNKQLVAHQPKRVILPEVIQVACGATHSIALTENGRVHTWGLNGNGQLGTGLRPQSSEHFVDTPSSVESLVGVPIIQVAAGGRHSVVLSVSGAVFSWGENLYGQLGCGDNTDRHHPGHVKSLRSMKVVYVTCGDGHTAALTKEGRLFTFGADTYGQLGHGSQSHSIVPKPVLELMGSTVTRVACGRCHTVVAVNRRMYAFGLGSDGQLGLGSTRNAVTPRPVPDTSDVISVFAGGDRTFFLQAPGVISEESGPHCRLLLPRALNLQRVRLLLNARDNETLLIEELEAVFSSASCVNASFLKHDDTRFNATKSNHGIDLDEAMETFNLIASSSYADQHSEVMQKSVELSLLGELGPSPPDVEALRLYIILPCCHAFTPPAENYKVLHVPFAAALLSLTAIPKKIIEHWWTSFAPRHFNRVVRVFKSVLEYILSLPDVLQTSSNAVEEQKARDTAVLTSLKQKARDTAVLTSLKVLDKLNSINVANHKIPIETFYLDELADKRDIAHDFVYWLLQNEDGKFYWSDYPFVFNAVAKTTLLQTDAKVHMQLSINEANRQNIAALFVPFASPVSPYLVLQVDRARIIFDTLSQLLNTRPESLRKPLKIVFAGEEADDAGGVKKEFFMLLFQELLDPNYGMFVEDGESHEIWFSGSPFEHAGNFQLIGILCGLAIYNGVLVDFHFPLALYKKLLGQRVTLDDLKQLSPTEGRSLEQLLDYEGDDFEDVFGLTFTTTVSVFDQTRVIDLRSNGSNVAVTQENKHEYVELYVSFRLDLGPDGIIKQQFDAFAGGFHRVMTSRILRIFQPKELMEMVIGNENYDWEEFKKVAEYRGAYWAGHESIKLFWEVFFELTLEERKKFLLFLTGSNRIPLYGMKAVKMIIQPAVPEAMPVAHTCFNLLDLPQITGDNKELMRRKLLTAIEYTQGFSLV
;
A
#
# COMPACT_ATOMS: atom_id res chain seq x y z
N MET A 1 -40.64 7.35 -31.71
CA MET A 1 -41.01 8.75 -31.36
C MET A 1 -40.25 9.71 -32.26
N SER A 2 -40.88 10.78 -32.74
CA SER A 2 -40.28 11.62 -33.80
C SER A 2 -39.34 12.69 -33.27
N ARG A 3 -38.04 12.42 -33.38
CA ARG A 3 -36.96 13.41 -33.18
C ARG A 3 -36.97 14.42 -34.32
N ARG A 4 -36.69 15.69 -34.02
CA ARG A 4 -36.60 16.81 -34.98
C ARG A 4 -35.31 17.61 -34.76
N LEU A 5 -34.65 17.99 -35.85
CA LEU A 5 -33.47 18.84 -35.85
C LEU A 5 -33.87 20.29 -36.15
N HIS A 6 -33.42 21.22 -35.32
CA HIS A 6 -33.64 22.65 -35.49
C HIS A 6 -32.30 23.39 -35.51
N CYS A 7 -32.28 24.57 -36.13
CA CYS A 7 -31.10 25.40 -36.23
C CYS A 7 -31.41 26.91 -36.25
N PHE A 8 -30.39 27.71 -36.00
CA PHE A 8 -30.38 29.18 -36.15
C PHE A 8 -28.92 29.69 -36.17
N GLY A 9 -28.71 30.92 -36.64
CA GLY A 9 -27.40 31.54 -36.79
C GLY A 9 -27.04 31.88 -38.24
N GLN A 10 -25.74 32.00 -38.50
CA GLN A 10 -25.19 32.34 -39.82
C GLN A 10 -25.53 31.28 -40.87
N ALA A 11 -25.96 31.72 -42.05
CA ALA A 11 -26.41 30.85 -43.15
C ALA A 11 -25.83 31.21 -44.53
N SER A 12 -24.90 32.18 -44.60
CA SER A 12 -24.32 32.74 -45.84
C SER A 12 -23.76 31.71 -46.82
N ASP A 13 -23.13 30.68 -46.29
CA ASP A 13 -22.42 29.63 -47.03
C ASP A 13 -23.29 28.36 -47.19
N GLY A 14 -24.55 28.41 -46.74
CA GLY A 14 -25.47 27.27 -46.71
C GLY A 14 -25.23 26.32 -45.53
N GLN A 15 -24.46 26.75 -44.53
CA GLN A 15 -24.01 25.91 -43.43
C GLN A 15 -25.11 25.43 -42.47
N LEU A 16 -26.32 25.99 -42.54
CA LEU A 16 -27.48 25.52 -41.79
C LEU A 16 -28.25 24.39 -42.48
N GLY A 17 -27.98 24.12 -43.76
CA GLY A 17 -28.70 23.10 -44.53
C GLY A 17 -30.18 23.40 -44.78
N VAL A 18 -30.62 24.67 -44.65
CA VAL A 18 -32.02 25.07 -44.80
C VAL A 18 -32.26 25.66 -46.20
N ARG A 19 -33.22 25.11 -46.95
CA ARG A 19 -33.82 25.76 -48.12
C ARG A 19 -35.15 26.40 -47.71
N LEU A 20 -35.26 27.73 -47.77
CA LEU A 20 -36.54 28.41 -47.53
C LEU A 20 -37.42 28.37 -48.78
N ALA A 21 -38.68 28.00 -48.61
CA ALA A 21 -39.62 27.76 -49.72
C ALA A 21 -40.12 29.03 -50.45
N VAL A 22 -39.71 30.25 -50.04
CA VAL A 22 -40.40 31.49 -50.46
C VAL A 22 -39.48 32.68 -50.84
N ALA A 23 -38.19 32.48 -51.12
CA ALA A 23 -37.38 33.58 -51.69
C ALA A 23 -36.26 33.08 -52.63
N PRO A 24 -36.00 33.74 -53.77
CA PRO A 24 -34.87 33.40 -54.66
C PRO A 24 -33.48 33.68 -54.05
N GLN A 25 -33.42 34.22 -52.83
CA GLN A 25 -32.18 34.43 -52.08
C GLN A 25 -32.33 33.78 -50.70
N SER A 26 -31.44 32.83 -50.38
CA SER A 26 -31.31 32.29 -49.03
C SER A 26 -30.94 33.43 -48.07
N PRO A 27 -31.55 33.52 -46.88
CA PRO A 27 -31.22 34.56 -45.91
C PRO A 27 -29.78 34.40 -45.45
N ALA A 28 -29.09 35.51 -45.24
CA ALA A 28 -27.72 35.52 -44.73
C ALA A 28 -27.62 34.95 -43.29
N MET A 29 -28.71 35.04 -42.51
CA MET A 29 -28.81 34.54 -41.15
C MET A 29 -30.24 34.16 -40.77
N ILE A 30 -30.37 33.28 -39.78
CA ILE A 30 -31.64 32.85 -39.18
C ILE A 30 -31.65 33.23 -37.71
N MET A 31 -32.53 34.16 -37.31
CA MET A 31 -32.50 34.74 -35.96
C MET A 31 -33.42 34.04 -34.94
N LYS A 32 -34.26 33.10 -35.35
CA LYS A 32 -35.15 32.31 -34.48
C LYS A 32 -35.05 30.83 -34.86
N PRO A 33 -35.29 29.89 -33.94
CA PRO A 33 -35.28 28.47 -34.25
C PRO A 33 -36.14 28.11 -35.46
N VAL A 34 -35.55 27.40 -36.42
CA VAL A 34 -36.28 26.81 -37.56
C VAL A 34 -35.95 25.33 -37.67
N MET A 35 -36.91 24.55 -38.18
CA MET A 35 -36.68 23.13 -38.46
C MET A 35 -35.80 22.95 -39.70
N VAL A 36 -34.82 22.05 -39.62
CA VAL A 36 -33.95 21.71 -40.75
C VAL A 36 -34.70 20.80 -41.72
N ILE A 37 -35.10 21.35 -42.86
CA ILE A 37 -35.79 20.60 -43.92
C ILE A 37 -34.74 19.85 -44.76
N GLY A 38 -34.84 18.52 -44.79
CA GLY A 38 -33.90 17.66 -45.52
C GLY A 38 -32.81 17.02 -44.65
N ALA A 39 -32.89 17.15 -43.32
CA ALA A 39 -32.07 16.37 -42.42
C ALA A 39 -32.31 14.85 -42.63
N PRO A 40 -31.28 13.99 -42.47
CA PRO A 40 -31.42 12.54 -42.60
C PRO A 40 -32.57 11.98 -41.78
N ARG A 41 -33.36 11.09 -42.39
CA ARG A 41 -34.54 10.47 -41.76
C ARG A 41 -34.36 8.97 -41.63
N GLY A 42 -34.79 8.43 -40.49
CA GLY A 42 -35.00 7.00 -40.27
C GLY A 42 -36.49 6.70 -40.04
N ASP A 43 -36.81 5.45 -39.71
CA ASP A 43 -38.19 4.95 -39.56
C ASP A 43 -39.04 5.74 -38.55
N GLN A 44 -38.39 6.38 -37.58
CA GLN A 44 -39.03 7.11 -36.50
C GLN A 44 -39.02 8.65 -36.68
N GLY A 45 -38.37 9.22 -37.69
CA GLY A 45 -38.20 10.67 -37.85
C GLY A 45 -36.77 11.08 -38.22
N CYS A 46 -36.25 12.16 -37.64
CA CYS A 46 -34.85 12.57 -37.84
C CYS A 46 -33.90 11.53 -37.21
N SER A 47 -32.98 10.97 -37.99
CA SER A 47 -31.99 9.99 -37.52
C SER A 47 -30.70 10.62 -37.01
N VAL A 48 -30.56 11.95 -37.06
CA VAL A 48 -29.37 12.67 -36.58
C VAL A 48 -29.23 12.54 -35.05
N VAL A 49 -28.01 12.24 -34.61
CA VAL A 49 -27.63 12.16 -33.19
C VAL A 49 -26.55 13.17 -32.80
N GLU A 50 -25.76 13.63 -33.76
CA GLU A 50 -24.59 14.46 -33.52
C GLU A 50 -24.41 15.45 -34.67
N VAL A 51 -24.02 16.68 -34.31
CA VAL A 51 -23.73 17.76 -35.27
C VAL A 51 -22.40 18.39 -34.89
N ALA A 52 -21.46 18.43 -35.83
CA ALA A 52 -20.20 19.15 -35.69
C ALA A 52 -20.20 20.37 -36.62
N CYS A 53 -19.81 21.53 -36.11
CA CYS A 53 -19.88 22.79 -36.83
C CYS A 53 -18.48 23.39 -36.97
N GLY A 54 -17.97 23.47 -38.21
CA GLY A 54 -16.80 24.27 -38.54
C GLY A 54 -17.16 25.73 -38.80
N TYR A 55 -16.23 26.51 -39.36
CA TYR A 55 -16.45 27.94 -39.59
C TYR A 55 -17.50 28.23 -40.67
N GLU A 56 -17.48 27.43 -41.74
CA GLU A 56 -18.31 27.59 -42.94
C GLU A 56 -19.07 26.31 -43.33
N HIS A 57 -18.87 25.20 -42.61
CA HIS A 57 -19.49 23.90 -42.93
C HIS A 57 -20.01 23.16 -41.71
N THR A 58 -20.99 22.28 -41.91
CA THR A 58 -21.59 21.45 -40.86
C THR A 58 -21.56 19.99 -41.28
N LEU A 59 -21.25 19.11 -40.32
CA LEU A 59 -21.40 17.67 -40.44
C LEU A 59 -22.52 17.18 -39.53
N MET A 60 -23.30 16.21 -40.00
CA MET A 60 -24.38 15.57 -39.25
C MET A 60 -24.19 14.06 -39.29
N ARG A 61 -24.17 13.40 -38.14
CA ARG A 61 -24.06 11.95 -38.04
C ARG A 61 -25.40 11.33 -37.62
N THR A 62 -25.75 10.22 -38.25
CA THR A 62 -26.99 9.46 -37.97
C THR A 62 -26.78 8.33 -36.96
N GLU A 63 -27.87 7.74 -36.44
CA GLU A 63 -27.87 6.56 -35.56
C GLU A 63 -27.18 5.35 -36.21
N GLU A 64 -27.33 5.19 -37.52
CA GLU A 64 -26.70 4.14 -38.33
C GLU A 64 -25.22 4.42 -38.63
N GLY A 65 -24.71 5.60 -38.26
CA GLY A 65 -23.31 6.00 -38.47
C GLY A 65 -23.01 6.52 -39.88
N GLU A 66 -24.03 6.95 -40.62
CA GLU A 66 -23.84 7.73 -41.84
C GLU A 66 -23.50 9.18 -41.51
N VAL A 67 -22.73 9.85 -42.38
CA VAL A 67 -22.36 11.26 -42.20
C VAL A 67 -22.82 12.07 -43.40
N TRP A 68 -23.38 13.23 -43.12
CA TRP A 68 -23.91 14.16 -44.10
C TRP A 68 -23.29 15.53 -43.92
N SER A 69 -23.10 16.29 -45.00
CA SER A 69 -22.46 17.61 -44.97
C SER A 69 -23.19 18.69 -45.77
N CYS A 70 -23.13 19.92 -45.28
CA CYS A 70 -23.61 21.13 -45.96
C CYS A 70 -22.73 22.35 -45.61
N GLY A 71 -22.80 23.41 -46.42
CA GLY A 71 -22.01 24.64 -46.25
C GLY A 71 -20.99 24.89 -47.35
N GLY A 72 -19.95 25.66 -47.04
CA GLY A 72 -18.82 25.98 -47.93
C GLY A 72 -17.89 24.78 -48.16
N ASN A 73 -17.26 24.74 -49.34
CA ASN A 73 -16.37 23.64 -49.75
C ASN A 73 -15.06 24.11 -50.41
N GLU A 74 -14.68 25.37 -50.23
CA GLU A 74 -13.49 25.95 -50.87
C GLU A 74 -12.19 25.19 -50.56
N PHE A 75 -12.12 24.56 -49.39
CA PHE A 75 -10.99 23.78 -48.91
C PHE A 75 -11.31 22.28 -48.86
N GLY A 76 -12.35 21.81 -49.55
CA GLY A 76 -12.74 20.40 -49.54
C GLY A 76 -13.37 19.90 -48.23
N GLN A 77 -13.71 20.80 -47.29
CA GLN A 77 -14.16 20.47 -45.94
C GLN A 77 -15.51 19.72 -45.87
N LEU A 78 -16.27 19.64 -46.97
CA LEU A 78 -17.49 18.82 -47.06
C LEU A 78 -17.23 17.34 -47.33
N GLY A 79 -16.00 16.95 -47.70
CA GLY A 79 -15.62 15.54 -47.91
C GLY A 79 -16.21 14.91 -49.18
N ARG A 80 -16.63 15.74 -50.15
CA ARG A 80 -17.21 15.31 -51.43
C ARG A 80 -16.63 16.11 -52.60
N SER A 81 -16.50 15.44 -53.74
CA SER A 81 -15.96 16.02 -54.97
C SER A 81 -16.97 16.94 -55.67
N GLY A 82 -16.53 18.15 -56.03
CA GLY A 82 -17.28 19.10 -56.87
C GLY A 82 -18.03 20.21 -56.10
N GLY A 83 -17.96 21.44 -56.62
CA GLY A 83 -18.71 22.63 -56.17
C GLY A 83 -18.03 23.48 -55.07
N SER A 84 -18.28 24.81 -55.08
CA SER A 84 -17.81 25.79 -54.08
C SER A 84 -18.54 25.71 -52.73
N GLY A 85 -19.64 24.95 -52.65
CA GLY A 85 -20.47 24.77 -51.46
C GLY A 85 -21.91 24.41 -51.83
N SER A 86 -22.73 24.06 -50.83
CA SER A 86 -24.17 23.86 -51.01
C SER A 86 -24.95 24.02 -49.72
N GLY A 87 -26.05 24.76 -49.77
CA GLY A 87 -27.05 24.81 -48.70
C GLY A 87 -27.93 23.56 -48.58
N SER A 88 -27.64 22.51 -49.36
CA SER A 88 -28.36 21.23 -49.30
C SER A 88 -27.48 20.19 -48.62
N ILE A 89 -28.12 19.31 -47.85
CA ILE A 89 -27.47 18.27 -47.06
C ILE A 89 -27.27 17.04 -47.96
N TYR A 90 -26.03 16.57 -48.07
CA TYR A 90 -25.68 15.40 -48.90
C TYR A 90 -24.79 14.43 -48.14
N PRO A 91 -24.82 13.12 -48.47
CA PRO A 91 -24.04 12.13 -47.76
C PRO A 91 -22.56 12.19 -48.14
N ILE A 92 -21.70 11.79 -47.20
CA ILE A 92 -20.27 11.54 -47.41
C ILE A 92 -20.06 10.03 -47.49
N VAL A 93 -19.23 9.58 -48.41
CA VAL A 93 -18.94 8.15 -48.61
C VAL A 93 -17.70 7.73 -47.81
N PHE A 94 -17.86 6.72 -46.94
CA PHE A 94 -16.78 6.11 -46.14
C PHE A 94 -16.51 4.64 -46.49
N ASN A 95 -16.87 4.20 -47.71
CA ASN A 95 -16.64 2.82 -48.20
C ASN A 95 -17.11 1.72 -47.23
N GLY A 96 -18.30 1.88 -46.64
CA GLY A 96 -18.90 0.92 -45.71
C GLY A 96 -18.45 1.01 -44.25
N ALA A 97 -17.58 1.96 -43.88
CA ALA A 97 -17.26 2.21 -42.48
C ALA A 97 -18.42 2.92 -41.76
N ARG A 98 -18.77 2.43 -40.57
CA ARG A 98 -19.79 3.03 -39.72
C ARG A 98 -19.15 4.07 -38.81
N ILE A 99 -19.57 5.32 -38.92
CA ILE A 99 -18.98 6.43 -38.14
C ILE A 99 -19.65 6.55 -36.77
N ILE A 100 -18.85 6.75 -35.73
CA ILE A 100 -19.27 6.88 -34.33
C ILE A 100 -19.12 8.31 -33.79
N GLN A 101 -18.21 9.11 -34.35
CA GLN A 101 -18.02 10.52 -33.96
C GLN A 101 -17.51 11.36 -35.13
N VAL A 102 -17.89 12.65 -35.16
CA VAL A 102 -17.41 13.66 -36.11
C VAL A 102 -16.91 14.92 -35.40
N ALA A 103 -15.90 15.58 -35.95
CA ALA A 103 -15.42 16.86 -35.45
C ALA A 103 -15.06 17.79 -36.61
N CYS A 104 -15.18 19.10 -36.39
CA CYS A 104 -14.87 20.13 -37.39
C CYS A 104 -13.97 21.20 -36.79
N GLY A 105 -12.87 21.52 -37.49
CA GLY A 105 -12.11 22.73 -37.25
C GLY A 105 -12.59 23.86 -38.15
N SER A 106 -11.76 24.90 -38.34
CA SER A 106 -12.18 26.04 -39.16
C SER A 106 -12.44 25.66 -40.61
N LYS A 107 -11.56 24.82 -41.18
CA LYS A 107 -11.57 24.45 -42.61
C LYS A 107 -11.25 22.96 -42.85
N HIS A 108 -11.31 22.14 -41.81
CA HIS A 108 -11.06 20.70 -41.88
C HIS A 108 -12.04 19.92 -41.00
N SER A 109 -12.07 18.62 -41.22
CA SER A 109 -13.04 17.71 -40.62
C SER A 109 -12.38 16.38 -40.28
N LEU A 110 -12.83 15.77 -39.19
CA LEU A 110 -12.43 14.45 -38.75
C LEU A 110 -13.67 13.56 -38.56
N ALA A 111 -13.50 12.26 -38.78
CA ALA A 111 -14.50 11.25 -38.43
C ALA A 111 -13.82 9.98 -37.92
N VAL A 112 -14.44 9.34 -36.93
CA VAL A 112 -13.96 8.09 -36.31
C VAL A 112 -14.96 6.99 -36.62
N ALA A 113 -14.48 5.86 -37.13
CA ALA A 113 -15.29 4.66 -37.34
C ALA A 113 -15.36 3.78 -36.08
N ASP A 114 -16.38 2.91 -36.01
CA ASP A 114 -16.58 1.96 -34.91
C ASP A 114 -15.44 0.94 -34.75
N ASP A 115 -14.71 0.65 -35.83
CA ASP A 115 -13.50 -0.18 -35.82
C ASP A 115 -12.20 0.59 -35.47
N GLY A 116 -12.33 1.83 -34.99
CA GLY A 116 -11.21 2.67 -34.55
C GLY A 116 -10.45 3.37 -35.68
N ARG A 117 -10.86 3.24 -36.95
CA ARG A 117 -10.23 3.98 -38.05
C ARG A 117 -10.56 5.47 -37.98
N LEU A 118 -9.51 6.29 -38.08
CA LEU A 118 -9.62 7.75 -38.19
C LEU A 118 -9.54 8.24 -39.63
N PHE A 119 -10.46 9.14 -40.00
CA PHE A 119 -10.51 9.82 -41.29
C PHE A 119 -10.39 11.33 -41.12
N ALA A 120 -9.66 11.98 -42.03
CA ALA A 120 -9.48 13.43 -42.08
C ALA A 120 -9.63 13.97 -43.50
N TRP A 121 -10.23 15.15 -43.64
CA TRP A 121 -10.34 15.86 -44.93
C TRP A 121 -10.48 17.38 -44.73
N GLY A 122 -10.36 18.13 -45.81
CA GLY A 122 -10.37 19.59 -45.81
C GLY A 122 -8.97 20.21 -46.01
N SER A 123 -8.76 21.37 -45.39
CA SER A 123 -7.48 22.09 -45.39
C SER A 123 -6.37 21.35 -44.63
N ASN A 124 -5.16 21.35 -45.17
CA ASN A 124 -3.93 20.82 -44.58
C ASN A 124 -2.78 21.84 -44.54
N SER A 125 -3.08 23.15 -44.56
CA SER A 125 -2.06 24.21 -44.60
C SER A 125 -1.07 24.19 -43.43
N HIS A 126 -1.45 23.60 -42.30
CA HIS A 126 -0.64 23.49 -41.09
C HIS A 126 -0.58 22.03 -40.61
N GLY A 127 -0.69 21.05 -41.51
CA GLY A 127 -0.60 19.63 -41.16
C GLY A 127 -1.79 19.06 -40.35
N GLN A 128 -2.89 19.81 -40.19
CA GLN A 128 -4.02 19.46 -39.32
C GLN A 128 -4.79 18.19 -39.74
N LEU A 129 -4.54 17.65 -40.94
CA LEU A 129 -5.10 16.36 -41.36
C LEU A 129 -4.32 15.16 -40.82
N GLY A 130 -3.02 15.31 -40.53
CA GLY A 130 -2.21 14.21 -39.99
C GLY A 130 -1.83 13.12 -41.02
N THR A 131 -2.08 13.33 -42.32
CA THR A 131 -2.04 12.27 -43.34
C THR A 131 -0.75 12.18 -44.19
N ARG A 132 0.39 12.80 -43.80
CA ARG A 132 1.65 12.87 -44.59
C ARG A 132 1.42 12.90 -46.11
N LEU A 133 0.67 13.88 -46.61
CA LEU A 133 0.30 13.90 -48.03
C LEU A 133 1.55 14.12 -48.90
N PRO A 134 1.82 13.25 -49.90
CA PRO A 134 2.91 13.48 -50.84
C PRO A 134 2.65 14.75 -51.66
N ASN A 135 3.69 15.54 -51.90
CA ASN A 135 3.70 16.74 -52.75
C ASN A 135 2.75 17.89 -52.34
N LYS A 136 3.08 18.65 -51.28
CA LYS A 136 2.47 19.97 -50.96
C LYS A 136 0.93 20.04 -51.18
N GLN A 137 0.20 18.94 -51.04
CA GLN A 137 -1.24 18.92 -51.29
C GLN A 137 -1.91 19.54 -50.06
N LEU A 138 -2.28 20.82 -50.19
CA LEU A 138 -2.82 21.61 -49.08
C LEU A 138 -4.31 21.35 -48.80
N VAL A 139 -4.96 20.51 -49.60
CA VAL A 139 -6.40 20.22 -49.51
C VAL A 139 -6.71 18.76 -49.85
N ALA A 140 -7.54 18.12 -49.03
CA ALA A 140 -8.14 16.82 -49.31
C ALA A 140 -9.66 16.97 -49.47
N HIS A 141 -10.19 16.72 -50.68
CA HIS A 141 -11.62 16.85 -50.96
C HIS A 141 -12.47 15.66 -50.53
N GLN A 142 -11.84 14.56 -50.13
CA GLN A 142 -12.51 13.32 -49.69
C GLN A 142 -11.85 12.81 -48.41
N PRO A 143 -12.58 12.08 -47.54
CA PRO A 143 -12.03 11.45 -46.35
C PRO A 143 -10.80 10.60 -46.65
N LYS A 144 -9.67 10.93 -46.02
CA LYS A 144 -8.42 10.17 -46.09
C LYS A 144 -8.11 9.53 -44.75
N ARG A 145 -7.61 8.29 -44.77
CA ARG A 145 -7.23 7.55 -43.56
C ARG A 145 -6.01 8.21 -42.90
N VAL A 146 -6.10 8.49 -41.62
CA VAL A 146 -4.98 8.87 -40.76
C VAL A 146 -4.38 7.60 -40.17
N ILE A 147 -3.04 7.53 -40.12
CA ILE A 147 -2.34 6.38 -39.53
C ILE A 147 -2.30 6.57 -38.02
N LEU A 148 -3.42 6.24 -37.38
CA LEU A 148 -3.59 6.15 -35.93
C LEU A 148 -4.70 5.12 -35.65
N PRO A 149 -4.37 3.92 -35.14
CA PRO A 149 -5.37 2.89 -34.86
C PRO A 149 -6.14 3.18 -33.56
N GLU A 150 -7.22 2.44 -33.34
CA GLU A 150 -7.97 2.39 -32.06
C GLU A 150 -8.45 3.75 -31.57
N VAL A 151 -8.78 4.68 -32.46
CA VAL A 151 -9.30 6.00 -32.06
C VAL A 151 -10.75 5.84 -31.61
N ILE A 152 -11.08 6.40 -30.45
CA ILE A 152 -12.45 6.37 -29.89
C ILE A 152 -13.06 7.76 -29.81
N GLN A 153 -12.25 8.82 -29.74
CA GLN A 153 -12.74 10.19 -29.80
C GLN A 153 -11.85 11.15 -30.58
N VAL A 154 -12.46 12.23 -31.10
CA VAL A 154 -11.77 13.34 -31.77
C VAL A 154 -12.34 14.71 -31.39
N ALA A 155 -11.47 15.71 -31.41
CA ALA A 155 -11.84 17.12 -31.35
C ALA A 155 -10.95 17.93 -32.30
N CYS A 156 -11.45 19.06 -32.80
CA CYS A 156 -10.72 19.97 -33.66
C CYS A 156 -10.70 21.37 -33.08
N GLY A 157 -9.52 21.99 -33.05
CA GLY A 157 -9.43 23.44 -32.93
C GLY A 157 -9.48 24.12 -34.29
N ALA A 158 -9.09 25.39 -34.35
CA ALA A 158 -9.13 26.14 -35.61
C ALA A 158 -8.22 25.51 -36.69
N THR A 159 -7.00 25.12 -36.29
CA THR A 159 -5.94 24.60 -37.18
C THR A 159 -5.15 23.45 -36.56
N HIS A 160 -5.69 22.79 -35.54
CA HIS A 160 -5.12 21.59 -34.93
C HIS A 160 -6.21 20.56 -34.64
N SER A 161 -5.76 19.33 -34.35
CA SER A 161 -6.58 18.15 -34.18
C SER A 161 -6.10 17.38 -32.96
N ILE A 162 -7.06 16.77 -32.25
CA ILE A 162 -6.84 15.96 -31.05
C ILE A 162 -7.61 14.65 -31.21
N ALA A 163 -7.00 13.54 -30.84
CA ALA A 163 -7.64 12.23 -30.75
C ALA A 163 -7.38 11.58 -29.38
N LEU A 164 -8.36 10.79 -28.92
CA LEU A 164 -8.24 9.88 -27.79
C LEU A 164 -8.36 8.44 -28.33
N THR A 165 -7.41 7.59 -27.96
CA THR A 165 -7.40 6.17 -28.33
C THR A 165 -8.03 5.30 -27.24
N GLU A 166 -8.39 4.06 -27.61
CA GLU A 166 -9.01 3.06 -26.72
C GLU A 166 -8.13 2.72 -25.52
N ASN A 167 -6.81 2.79 -25.70
CA ASN A 167 -5.83 2.65 -24.64
C ASN A 167 -5.69 3.92 -23.75
N GLY A 168 -6.50 4.96 -23.94
CA GLY A 168 -6.51 6.15 -23.09
C GLY A 168 -5.35 7.14 -23.33
N ARG A 169 -4.64 7.04 -24.47
CA ARG A 169 -3.62 8.02 -24.88
C ARG A 169 -4.22 9.17 -25.69
N VAL A 170 -3.66 10.37 -25.48
CA VAL A 170 -4.07 11.58 -26.21
C VAL A 170 -3.02 11.90 -27.27
N HIS A 171 -3.48 12.04 -28.51
CA HIS A 171 -2.65 12.40 -29.66
C HIS A 171 -3.06 13.75 -30.23
N THR A 172 -2.09 14.60 -30.57
CA THR A 172 -2.30 15.93 -31.13
C THR A 172 -1.44 16.16 -32.37
N TRP A 173 -1.97 16.93 -33.32
CA TRP A 173 -1.24 17.35 -34.53
C TRP A 173 -1.85 18.64 -35.12
N GLY A 174 -1.13 19.29 -36.01
CA GLY A 174 -1.48 20.57 -36.61
C GLY A 174 -0.58 21.71 -36.15
N LEU A 175 -1.09 22.95 -36.16
CA LEU A 175 -0.36 24.14 -35.71
C LEU A 175 0.02 24.07 -34.22
N ASN A 176 1.21 24.54 -33.84
CA ASN A 176 1.69 24.57 -32.45
C ASN A 176 2.24 25.93 -31.99
N GLY A 177 1.96 27.02 -32.72
CA GLY A 177 2.52 28.35 -32.43
C GLY A 177 2.29 28.86 -31.00
N ASN A 178 1.19 28.46 -30.36
CA ASN A 178 0.81 28.82 -28.98
C ASN A 178 0.94 27.64 -28.00
N GLY A 179 1.53 26.53 -28.44
CA GLY A 179 1.65 25.32 -27.63
C GLY A 179 0.40 24.43 -27.58
N GLN A 180 -0.60 24.66 -28.45
CA GLN A 180 -1.89 23.94 -28.46
C GLN A 180 -1.79 22.42 -28.67
N LEU A 181 -0.63 21.90 -29.09
CA LEU A 181 -0.39 20.46 -29.17
C LEU A 181 0.00 19.85 -27.81
N GLY A 182 0.54 20.63 -26.87
CA GLY A 182 0.85 20.14 -25.51
C GLY A 182 2.08 19.24 -25.42
N THR A 183 2.86 19.12 -26.50
CA THR A 183 4.02 18.22 -26.60
C THR A 183 5.29 18.77 -25.93
N GLY A 184 5.25 19.96 -25.32
CA GLY A 184 6.41 20.63 -24.75
C GLY A 184 7.37 21.27 -25.74
N LEU A 185 7.18 21.02 -27.04
CA LEU A 185 7.95 21.66 -28.09
C LEU A 185 7.69 23.16 -28.07
N ARG A 186 8.74 23.93 -27.80
CA ARG A 186 8.74 25.39 -27.94
C ARG A 186 9.09 25.74 -29.38
N PRO A 187 8.16 26.30 -30.15
CA PRO A 187 8.43 26.69 -31.52
C PRO A 187 9.55 27.73 -31.60
N GLN A 188 10.45 27.59 -32.57
CA GLN A 188 11.37 28.68 -32.95
C GLN A 188 10.65 29.77 -33.76
N SER A 189 9.48 29.46 -34.34
CA SER A 189 8.64 30.37 -35.10
C SER A 189 7.14 30.13 -34.82
N SER A 190 6.31 31.14 -35.01
CA SER A 190 4.85 31.05 -34.81
C SER A 190 4.15 30.11 -35.80
N GLU A 191 4.82 29.71 -36.88
CA GLU A 191 4.27 28.81 -37.93
C GLU A 191 4.66 27.34 -37.74
N HIS A 192 5.32 26.97 -36.63
CA HIS A 192 5.67 25.57 -36.40
C HIS A 192 4.41 24.70 -36.29
N PHE A 193 4.36 23.62 -37.08
CA PHE A 193 3.28 22.64 -37.05
C PHE A 193 3.82 21.21 -37.11
N VAL A 194 2.99 20.26 -36.68
CA VAL A 194 3.29 18.83 -36.72
C VAL A 194 2.25 18.16 -37.62
N ASP A 195 2.69 17.46 -38.65
CA ASP A 195 1.83 16.89 -39.70
C ASP A 195 1.48 15.41 -39.50
N THR A 196 1.83 14.86 -38.33
CA THR A 196 1.50 13.51 -37.91
C THR A 196 1.02 13.47 -36.46
N PRO A 197 0.05 12.59 -36.13
CA PRO A 197 -0.41 12.42 -34.76
C PRO A 197 0.76 12.16 -33.80
N SER A 198 0.91 13.01 -32.78
CA SER A 198 1.97 12.93 -31.78
C SER A 198 1.38 12.73 -30.39
N SER A 199 1.94 11.81 -29.62
CA SER A 199 1.48 11.50 -28.27
C SER A 199 1.81 12.64 -27.28
N VAL A 200 0.89 12.94 -26.37
CA VAL A 200 1.07 13.92 -25.29
C VAL A 200 1.59 13.21 -24.03
N GLU A 201 2.90 12.98 -24.00
CA GLU A 201 3.57 12.16 -22.96
C GLU A 201 3.34 12.65 -21.52
N SER A 202 3.10 13.95 -21.31
CA SER A 202 2.81 14.51 -19.99
C SER A 202 1.42 14.14 -19.42
N LEU A 203 0.60 13.38 -20.15
CA LEU A 203 -0.69 12.85 -19.67
C LEU A 203 -0.66 11.33 -19.48
N VAL A 204 0.49 10.67 -19.72
CA VAL A 204 0.63 9.23 -19.55
C VAL A 204 0.25 8.83 -18.12
N GLY A 205 -0.59 7.78 -18.03
CA GLY A 205 -1.12 7.28 -16.77
C GLY A 205 -2.29 8.07 -16.19
N VAL A 206 -2.73 9.18 -16.79
CA VAL A 206 -3.98 9.85 -16.42
C VAL A 206 -5.15 9.23 -17.20
N PRO A 207 -6.23 8.76 -16.54
CA PRO A 207 -7.34 8.09 -17.19
C PRO A 207 -8.27 9.11 -17.88
N ILE A 208 -7.90 9.56 -19.09
CA ILE A 208 -8.64 10.56 -19.86
C ILE A 208 -9.91 9.95 -20.48
N ILE A 209 -11.05 10.62 -20.30
CA ILE A 209 -12.35 10.19 -20.82
C ILE A 209 -12.95 11.12 -21.87
N GLN A 210 -12.40 12.32 -22.04
CA GLN A 210 -12.88 13.27 -23.04
C GLN A 210 -11.76 14.19 -23.54
N VAL A 211 -11.78 14.47 -24.84
CA VAL A 211 -10.99 15.52 -25.50
C VAL A 211 -11.89 16.65 -26.01
N ALA A 212 -11.42 17.89 -25.90
CA ALA A 212 -12.06 19.08 -26.44
C ALA A 212 -11.00 20.07 -26.92
N ALA A 213 -11.33 20.89 -27.91
CA ALA A 213 -10.43 21.88 -28.47
C ALA A 213 -11.18 23.18 -28.71
N GLY A 214 -10.57 24.30 -28.32
CA GLY A 214 -10.99 25.63 -28.73
C GLY A 214 -10.19 26.10 -29.94
N GLY A 215 -10.23 27.40 -30.22
CA GLY A 215 -9.54 27.97 -31.40
C GLY A 215 -8.06 27.64 -31.43
N ARG A 216 -7.36 27.94 -30.33
CA ARG A 216 -5.90 27.76 -30.16
C ARG A 216 -5.52 27.16 -28.81
N HIS A 217 -6.44 26.45 -28.18
CA HIS A 217 -6.20 25.73 -26.93
C HIS A 217 -6.90 24.38 -26.93
N SER A 218 -6.48 23.54 -26.00
CA SER A 218 -6.87 22.14 -25.90
C SER A 218 -7.22 21.83 -24.45
N VAL A 219 -8.24 20.99 -24.25
CA VAL A 219 -8.76 20.64 -22.93
C VAL A 219 -9.07 19.15 -22.90
N VAL A 220 -8.75 18.49 -21.78
CA VAL A 220 -9.14 17.09 -21.54
C VAL A 220 -9.74 16.92 -20.16
N LEU A 221 -10.58 15.91 -20.02
CA LEU A 221 -11.25 15.53 -18.78
C LEU A 221 -10.82 14.12 -18.36
N SER A 222 -10.40 13.95 -17.10
CA SER A 222 -10.14 12.64 -16.51
C SER A 222 -11.40 11.98 -15.96
N VAL A 223 -11.34 10.67 -15.73
CA VAL A 223 -12.44 9.88 -15.14
C VAL A 223 -12.83 10.35 -13.72
N SER A 224 -11.89 10.99 -13.02
CA SER A 224 -12.09 11.60 -11.70
C SER A 224 -12.59 13.04 -11.78
N GLY A 225 -12.91 13.56 -12.96
CA GLY A 225 -13.41 14.93 -13.13
C GLY A 225 -12.33 16.01 -13.10
N ALA A 226 -11.05 15.64 -13.23
CA ALA A 226 -9.96 16.60 -13.33
C ALA A 226 -9.87 17.16 -14.75
N VAL A 227 -9.70 18.48 -14.86
CA VAL A 227 -9.60 19.18 -16.14
C VAL A 227 -8.17 19.63 -16.35
N PHE A 228 -7.58 19.27 -17.49
CA PHE A 228 -6.27 19.76 -17.92
C PHE A 228 -6.42 20.59 -19.19
N SER A 229 -5.70 21.70 -19.28
CA SER A 229 -5.77 22.61 -20.42
C SER A 229 -4.40 23.15 -20.81
N TRP A 230 -4.20 23.42 -22.10
CA TRP A 230 -2.96 23.97 -22.65
C TRP A 230 -3.19 24.69 -23.98
N GLY A 231 -2.17 25.41 -24.46
CA GLY A 231 -2.22 26.27 -25.64
C GLY A 231 -2.27 27.76 -25.27
N GLU A 232 -2.96 28.54 -26.12
CA GLU A 232 -3.13 29.98 -25.95
C GLU A 232 -3.92 30.30 -24.67
N ASN A 233 -3.50 31.33 -23.94
CA ASN A 233 -4.12 31.75 -22.69
C ASN A 233 -4.28 33.28 -22.55
N LEU A 234 -4.27 34.01 -23.67
CA LEU A 234 -4.34 35.47 -23.68
C LEU A 234 -5.54 36.02 -22.87
N TYR A 235 -6.68 35.33 -22.90
CA TYR A 235 -7.91 35.75 -22.22
C TYR A 235 -8.21 34.93 -20.95
N GLY A 236 -7.31 34.03 -20.55
CA GLY A 236 -7.53 33.14 -19.41
C GLY A 236 -8.32 31.88 -19.74
N GLN A 237 -8.41 31.50 -21.02
CA GLN A 237 -9.19 30.34 -21.49
C GLN A 237 -8.71 28.99 -20.97
N LEU A 238 -7.51 28.94 -20.38
CA LEU A 238 -6.99 27.77 -19.67
C LEU A 238 -7.50 27.68 -18.22
N GLY A 239 -7.98 28.77 -17.63
CA GLY A 239 -8.56 28.77 -16.28
C GLY A 239 -7.54 28.57 -15.15
N CYS A 240 -6.24 28.70 -15.46
CA CYS A 240 -5.15 28.42 -14.54
C CYS A 240 -4.79 29.59 -13.60
N GLY A 241 -5.56 30.68 -13.61
CA GLY A 241 -5.34 31.85 -12.74
C GLY A 241 -4.30 32.85 -13.26
N ASP A 242 -3.92 32.76 -14.53
CA ASP A 242 -3.03 33.68 -15.22
C ASP A 242 -3.38 33.77 -16.72
N ASN A 243 -2.63 34.59 -17.46
CA ASN A 243 -2.75 34.78 -18.92
C ASN A 243 -1.55 34.23 -19.70
N THR A 244 -0.86 33.22 -19.17
CA THR A 244 0.34 32.65 -19.80
C THR A 244 0.03 31.43 -20.63
N ASP A 245 0.50 31.42 -21.88
CA ASP A 245 0.41 30.28 -22.80
C ASP A 245 1.15 29.07 -22.21
N ARG A 246 0.63 27.87 -22.45
CA ARG A 246 1.18 26.62 -21.91
C ARG A 246 1.45 25.62 -23.03
N HIS A 247 2.70 25.17 -23.10
CA HIS A 247 3.13 24.13 -24.06
C HIS A 247 2.98 22.70 -23.51
N HIS A 248 2.51 22.57 -22.28
CA HIS A 248 2.17 21.30 -21.64
C HIS A 248 0.79 21.41 -20.97
N PRO A 249 0.01 20.32 -20.92
CA PRO A 249 -1.21 20.21 -20.12
C PRO A 249 -1.01 20.71 -18.68
N GLY A 250 -1.76 21.77 -18.34
CA GLY A 250 -1.81 22.34 -17.00
C GLY A 250 -3.12 21.98 -16.29
N HIS A 251 -3.04 21.53 -15.04
CA HIS A 251 -4.22 21.19 -14.26
C HIS A 251 -5.01 22.43 -13.80
N VAL A 252 -6.32 22.47 -14.09
CA VAL A 252 -7.25 23.53 -13.69
C VAL A 252 -7.72 23.28 -12.25
N LYS A 253 -6.85 23.62 -11.29
CA LYS A 253 -6.99 23.25 -9.87
C LYS A 253 -8.33 23.64 -9.22
N SER A 254 -8.95 24.75 -9.65
CA SER A 254 -10.23 25.24 -9.12
C SER A 254 -11.42 24.32 -9.43
N LEU A 255 -11.30 23.40 -10.39
CA LEU A 255 -12.34 22.43 -10.76
C LEU A 255 -12.17 21.04 -10.12
N ARG A 256 -11.04 20.77 -9.44
CA ARG A 256 -10.65 19.42 -8.95
C ARG A 256 -11.72 18.69 -8.14
N SER A 257 -12.55 19.41 -7.41
CA SER A 257 -13.58 18.84 -6.52
C SER A 257 -15.00 19.21 -6.94
N MET A 258 -15.18 19.68 -8.18
CA MET A 258 -16.48 20.10 -8.70
C MET A 258 -17.25 18.97 -9.40
N LYS A 259 -16.69 17.75 -9.49
CA LYS A 259 -17.30 16.60 -10.17
C LYS A 259 -17.67 16.92 -11.63
N VAL A 260 -16.70 17.45 -12.37
CA VAL A 260 -16.88 17.78 -13.80
C VAL A 260 -17.12 16.48 -14.58
N VAL A 261 -18.16 16.47 -15.41
CA VAL A 261 -18.54 15.31 -16.25
C VAL A 261 -18.51 15.62 -17.74
N TYR A 262 -18.40 16.90 -18.12
CA TYR A 262 -18.29 17.30 -19.50
C TYR A 262 -17.58 18.65 -19.64
N VAL A 263 -16.74 18.77 -20.67
CA VAL A 263 -16.07 20.01 -21.06
C VAL A 263 -16.35 20.35 -22.53
N THR A 264 -16.40 21.64 -22.86
CA THR A 264 -16.53 22.13 -24.24
C THR A 264 -15.86 23.48 -24.38
N CYS A 265 -15.36 23.79 -25.57
CA CYS A 265 -14.62 25.02 -25.82
C CYS A 265 -15.28 25.83 -26.94
N GLY A 266 -15.23 27.15 -26.83
CA GLY A 266 -15.38 28.06 -27.95
C GLY A 266 -14.02 28.48 -28.50
N ASP A 267 -13.97 29.56 -29.28
CA ASP A 267 -12.72 30.01 -29.91
C ASP A 267 -11.69 30.47 -28.87
N GLY A 268 -12.15 31.26 -27.90
CA GLY A 268 -11.32 31.82 -26.82
C GLY A 268 -11.88 31.62 -25.42
N HIS A 269 -12.81 30.68 -25.20
CA HIS A 269 -13.39 30.40 -23.89
C HIS A 269 -13.64 28.90 -23.68
N THR A 270 -13.78 28.50 -22.42
CA THR A 270 -14.01 27.11 -22.00
C THR A 270 -15.20 27.05 -21.06
N ALA A 271 -16.01 26.00 -21.19
CA ALA A 271 -17.11 25.69 -20.30
C ALA A 271 -16.96 24.27 -19.72
N ALA A 272 -17.24 24.13 -18.43
CA ALA A 272 -17.21 22.86 -17.71
C ALA A 272 -18.56 22.64 -17.00
N LEU A 273 -19.14 21.46 -17.22
CA LEU A 273 -20.42 21.05 -16.66
C LEU A 273 -20.19 19.97 -15.59
N THR A 274 -20.78 20.17 -14.41
CA THR A 274 -20.71 19.20 -13.32
C THR A 274 -21.84 18.19 -13.35
N LYS A 275 -21.66 17.06 -12.66
CA LYS A 275 -22.70 16.03 -12.47
C LYS A 275 -24.00 16.60 -11.88
N GLU A 276 -23.88 17.61 -11.03
CA GLU A 276 -24.99 18.29 -10.35
C GLU A 276 -25.66 19.38 -11.23
N GLY A 277 -25.24 19.53 -12.49
CA GLY A 277 -25.80 20.51 -13.41
C GLY A 277 -25.33 21.94 -13.18
N ARG A 278 -24.22 22.15 -12.47
CA ARG A 278 -23.58 23.46 -12.33
C ARG A 278 -22.69 23.72 -13.55
N LEU A 279 -22.83 24.92 -14.13
CA LEU A 279 -22.03 25.35 -15.28
C LEU A 279 -20.97 26.36 -14.85
N PHE A 280 -19.71 26.05 -15.17
CA PHE A 280 -18.58 26.95 -14.99
C PHE A 280 -18.06 27.42 -16.35
N THR A 281 -17.77 28.71 -16.49
CA THR A 281 -17.24 29.32 -17.72
C THR A 281 -16.05 30.23 -17.41
N PHE A 282 -15.07 30.25 -18.31
CA PHE A 282 -13.84 31.05 -18.21
C PHE A 282 -13.19 31.32 -19.57
N GLY A 283 -12.32 32.32 -19.64
CA GLY A 283 -11.67 32.81 -20.86
C GLY A 283 -12.23 34.15 -21.36
N ALA A 284 -12.31 34.29 -22.68
CA ALA A 284 -12.80 35.47 -23.36
C ALA A 284 -14.28 35.74 -23.05
N ASP A 285 -14.64 37.02 -22.92
CA ASP A 285 -15.99 37.46 -22.55
C ASP A 285 -16.38 38.76 -23.26
N THR A 286 -15.70 39.12 -24.36
CA THR A 286 -15.92 40.39 -25.06
C THR A 286 -17.38 40.60 -25.46
N TYR A 287 -18.12 39.52 -25.71
CA TYR A 287 -19.51 39.54 -26.13
C TYR A 287 -20.47 38.99 -25.06
N GLY A 288 -19.98 38.67 -23.86
CA GLY A 288 -20.79 38.07 -22.80
C GLY A 288 -20.93 36.55 -22.88
N GLN A 289 -20.06 35.87 -23.63
CA GLN A 289 -20.11 34.42 -23.85
C GLN A 289 -19.87 33.57 -22.60
N LEU A 290 -19.42 34.17 -21.50
CA LEU A 290 -19.31 33.51 -20.21
C LEU A 290 -20.60 33.55 -19.40
N GLY A 291 -21.50 34.50 -19.66
CA GLY A 291 -22.82 34.58 -19.02
C GLY A 291 -22.82 35.19 -17.61
N HIS A 292 -21.73 35.87 -17.22
CA HIS A 292 -21.55 36.43 -15.87
C HIS A 292 -22.19 37.81 -15.66
N GLY A 293 -22.95 38.31 -16.62
CA GLY A 293 -23.56 39.65 -16.56
C GLY A 293 -22.55 40.79 -16.79
N SER A 294 -21.34 40.47 -17.23
CA SER A 294 -20.31 41.44 -17.60
C SER A 294 -19.74 41.11 -18.99
N GLN A 295 -18.74 41.88 -19.42
CA GLN A 295 -17.96 41.62 -20.63
C GLN A 295 -16.46 41.54 -20.28
N SER A 296 -16.16 40.96 -19.12
CA SER A 296 -14.82 40.94 -18.55
C SER A 296 -14.28 39.52 -18.54
N HIS A 297 -13.12 39.34 -19.16
CA HIS A 297 -12.43 38.05 -19.23
C HIS A 297 -12.26 37.43 -17.84
N SER A 298 -12.34 36.10 -17.77
CA SER A 298 -12.17 35.38 -16.51
C SER A 298 -11.01 34.39 -16.62
N ILE A 299 -9.94 34.65 -15.88
CA ILE A 299 -8.75 33.79 -15.81
C ILE A 299 -8.93 32.55 -14.92
N VAL A 300 -10.06 32.47 -14.22
CA VAL A 300 -10.46 31.33 -13.40
C VAL A 300 -11.90 30.90 -13.76
N PRO A 301 -12.21 29.59 -13.67
CA PRO A 301 -13.58 29.08 -13.76
C PRO A 301 -14.51 29.76 -12.76
N LYS A 302 -15.61 30.34 -13.25
CA LYS A 302 -16.68 30.94 -12.43
C LYS A 302 -18.02 30.28 -12.72
N PRO A 303 -18.87 30.04 -11.70
CA PRO A 303 -20.21 29.53 -11.93
C PRO A 303 -21.08 30.58 -12.59
N VAL A 304 -21.94 30.16 -13.53
CA VAL A 304 -22.93 31.05 -14.17
C VAL A 304 -24.12 31.24 -13.22
N LEU A 305 -24.12 32.35 -12.47
CA LEU A 305 -25.03 32.58 -11.34
C LEU A 305 -26.51 32.53 -11.73
N GLU A 306 -26.88 33.06 -12.90
CA GLU A 306 -28.26 33.09 -13.40
C GLU A 306 -28.87 31.69 -13.66
N LEU A 307 -28.03 30.65 -13.77
CA LEU A 307 -28.48 29.26 -13.94
C LEU A 307 -28.45 28.49 -12.61
N MET A 308 -27.98 29.10 -11.51
CA MET A 308 -27.95 28.44 -10.21
C MET A 308 -29.37 28.14 -9.71
N GLY A 309 -29.54 26.97 -9.09
CA GLY A 309 -30.85 26.46 -8.68
C GLY A 309 -31.60 25.72 -9.79
N SER A 310 -31.09 25.73 -11.03
CA SER A 310 -31.56 24.88 -12.12
C SER A 310 -30.50 23.83 -12.49
N THR A 311 -30.92 22.71 -13.06
CA THR A 311 -30.01 21.67 -13.54
C THR A 311 -29.72 21.87 -15.02
N VAL A 312 -28.49 22.28 -15.35
CA VAL A 312 -28.02 22.31 -16.73
C VAL A 312 -27.76 20.87 -17.18
N THR A 313 -28.49 20.39 -18.17
CA THR A 313 -28.32 19.01 -18.66
C THR A 313 -27.31 18.93 -19.80
N ARG A 314 -27.23 19.97 -20.64
CA ARG A 314 -26.34 20.04 -21.82
C ARG A 314 -25.74 21.42 -21.98
N VAL A 315 -24.53 21.49 -22.54
CA VAL A 315 -23.86 22.73 -22.92
C VAL A 315 -23.12 22.55 -24.23
N ALA A 316 -23.10 23.58 -25.08
CA ALA A 316 -22.23 23.67 -26.25
C ALA A 316 -21.72 25.10 -26.40
N CYS A 317 -20.48 25.25 -26.86
CA CYS A 317 -19.88 26.55 -27.15
C CYS A 317 -19.72 26.71 -28.66
N GLY A 318 -20.16 27.85 -29.19
CA GLY A 318 -19.77 28.28 -30.52
C GLY A 318 -18.51 29.14 -30.48
N ARG A 319 -18.25 29.90 -31.55
CA ARG A 319 -17.04 30.75 -31.65
C ARG A 319 -16.98 31.78 -30.52
N CYS A 320 -18.07 32.51 -30.32
CA CYS A 320 -18.16 33.61 -29.36
C CYS A 320 -19.51 33.60 -28.61
N HIS A 321 -20.13 32.43 -28.46
CA HIS A 321 -21.39 32.26 -27.72
C HIS A 321 -21.45 30.89 -27.04
N THR A 322 -22.35 30.78 -26.07
CA THR A 322 -22.61 29.55 -25.31
C THR A 322 -24.10 29.29 -25.29
N VAL A 323 -24.48 28.02 -25.46
CA VAL A 323 -25.86 27.55 -25.40
C VAL A 323 -26.00 26.40 -24.42
N VAL A 324 -27.10 26.37 -23.71
CA VAL A 324 -27.35 25.38 -22.65
C VAL A 324 -28.77 24.85 -22.73
N ALA A 325 -28.96 23.61 -22.31
CA ALA A 325 -30.28 23.04 -22.06
C ALA A 325 -30.54 22.99 -20.55
N VAL A 326 -31.66 23.54 -20.13
CA VAL A 326 -32.12 23.60 -18.74
C VAL A 326 -33.61 23.27 -18.74
N ASN A 327 -34.02 22.27 -17.95
CA ASN A 327 -35.42 21.82 -17.88
C ASN A 327 -36.06 21.59 -19.26
N ARG A 328 -35.30 20.97 -20.18
CA ARG A 328 -35.71 20.67 -21.57
C ARG A 328 -36.04 21.91 -22.42
N ARG A 329 -35.62 23.09 -21.97
CA ARG A 329 -35.64 24.37 -22.71
C ARG A 329 -34.22 24.84 -22.97
N MET A 330 -34.07 25.74 -23.93
CA MET A 330 -32.76 26.23 -24.34
C MET A 330 -32.52 27.66 -23.87
N TYR A 331 -31.31 27.94 -23.44
CA TYR A 331 -30.83 29.29 -23.13
C TYR A 331 -29.55 29.58 -23.90
N ALA A 332 -29.36 30.84 -24.30
CA ALA A 332 -28.21 31.28 -25.09
C ALA A 332 -27.65 32.62 -24.57
N PHE A 333 -26.34 32.81 -24.67
CA PHE A 333 -25.63 34.03 -24.29
C PHE A 333 -24.31 34.17 -25.06
N GLY A 334 -23.81 35.40 -25.21
CA GLY A 334 -22.64 35.77 -26.01
C GLY A 334 -22.98 36.64 -27.22
N LEU A 335 -22.19 36.48 -28.29
CA LEU A 335 -22.34 37.20 -29.56
C LEU A 335 -23.69 36.88 -30.23
N GLY A 336 -24.39 37.90 -30.71
CA GLY A 336 -25.70 37.76 -31.37
C GLY A 336 -25.79 38.30 -32.80
N SER A 337 -24.70 38.85 -33.35
CA SER A 337 -24.68 39.58 -34.64
C SER A 337 -25.27 38.80 -35.81
N ASP A 338 -25.11 37.48 -35.80
CA ASP A 338 -25.48 36.57 -36.90
C ASP A 338 -26.70 35.71 -36.54
N GLY A 339 -27.43 36.08 -35.48
CA GLY A 339 -28.61 35.36 -35.02
C GLY A 339 -28.30 34.05 -34.27
N GLN A 340 -27.03 33.78 -33.93
CA GLN A 340 -26.55 32.54 -33.33
C GLN A 340 -27.09 32.26 -31.92
N LEU A 341 -27.78 33.24 -31.30
CA LEU A 341 -28.50 33.10 -30.04
C LEU A 341 -29.97 32.71 -30.18
N GLY A 342 -30.57 32.85 -31.37
CA GLY A 342 -31.97 32.46 -31.62
C GLY A 342 -33.02 33.35 -30.94
N LEU A 343 -32.62 34.52 -30.41
CA LEU A 343 -33.48 35.41 -29.62
C LEU A 343 -34.39 36.33 -30.47
N GLY A 344 -34.34 36.23 -31.81
CA GLY A 344 -35.02 37.14 -32.71
C GLY A 344 -34.42 38.56 -32.76
N SER A 345 -33.17 38.72 -32.32
CA SER A 345 -32.44 39.99 -32.29
C SER A 345 -30.96 39.75 -32.59
N THR A 346 -30.26 40.76 -33.10
CA THR A 346 -28.81 40.77 -33.35
C THR A 346 -27.98 41.25 -32.16
N ARG A 347 -28.63 41.52 -31.02
CA ARG A 347 -27.96 42.00 -29.80
C ARG A 347 -27.24 40.86 -29.09
N ASN A 348 -26.07 41.16 -28.55
CA ASN A 348 -25.36 40.28 -27.64
C ASN A 348 -26.15 40.11 -26.34
N ALA A 349 -25.97 38.97 -25.67
CA ALA A 349 -26.56 38.70 -24.37
C ALA A 349 -25.48 38.33 -23.36
N VAL A 350 -25.27 39.18 -22.35
CA VAL A 350 -24.25 38.98 -21.29
C VAL A 350 -24.71 38.07 -20.16
N THR A 351 -25.99 37.69 -20.15
CA THR A 351 -26.59 36.71 -19.24
C THR A 351 -27.38 35.69 -20.04
N PRO A 352 -27.53 34.44 -19.55
CA PRO A 352 -28.35 33.43 -20.20
C PRO A 352 -29.77 33.91 -20.48
N ARG A 353 -30.19 33.87 -21.75
CA ARG A 353 -31.55 34.24 -22.17
C ARG A 353 -32.30 33.04 -22.73
N PRO A 354 -33.58 32.83 -22.34
CA PRO A 354 -34.37 31.74 -22.87
C PRO A 354 -34.61 31.94 -24.36
N VAL A 355 -34.32 30.90 -25.14
CA VAL A 355 -34.57 30.89 -26.59
C VAL A 355 -36.06 30.59 -26.82
N PRO A 356 -36.79 31.45 -27.56
CA PRO A 356 -38.22 31.26 -27.81
C PRO A 356 -38.50 29.95 -28.56
N ASP A 357 -39.71 29.42 -28.39
CA ASP A 357 -40.21 28.24 -29.10
C ASP A 357 -39.36 26.95 -28.92
N THR A 358 -38.63 26.85 -27.79
CA THR A 358 -37.85 25.67 -27.42
C THR A 358 -38.53 24.85 -26.31
N SER A 359 -38.79 23.58 -26.59
CA SER A 359 -39.31 22.58 -25.65
C SER A 359 -38.78 21.21 -26.01
N ASP A 360 -38.79 20.26 -25.07
CA ASP A 360 -38.33 18.88 -25.29
C ASP A 360 -36.90 18.77 -25.86
N VAL A 361 -36.01 19.71 -25.52
CA VAL A 361 -34.62 19.74 -25.99
C VAL A 361 -33.81 18.63 -25.30
N ILE A 362 -33.19 17.76 -26.10
CA ILE A 362 -32.39 16.63 -25.61
C ILE A 362 -30.87 16.78 -25.86
N SER A 363 -30.48 17.56 -26.88
CA SER A 363 -29.09 17.82 -27.25
C SER A 363 -28.96 19.22 -27.85
N VAL A 364 -27.85 19.89 -27.59
CA VAL A 364 -27.48 21.19 -28.16
C VAL A 364 -26.10 21.10 -28.79
N PHE A 365 -25.89 21.80 -29.89
CA PHE A 365 -24.64 21.85 -30.65
C PHE A 365 -24.38 23.28 -31.09
N ALA A 366 -23.12 23.71 -31.05
CA ALA A 366 -22.71 25.03 -31.49
C ALA A 366 -21.28 24.95 -32.05
N GLY A 367 -20.97 25.85 -32.99
CA GLY A 367 -19.64 26.00 -33.59
C GLY A 367 -19.68 27.05 -34.70
N GLY A 368 -18.59 27.76 -34.92
CA GLY A 368 -18.65 29.02 -35.69
C GLY A 368 -19.71 29.96 -35.10
N ASP A 369 -20.44 30.66 -35.95
CA ASP A 369 -21.56 31.53 -35.55
C ASP A 369 -22.93 30.89 -35.81
N ARG A 370 -23.09 29.61 -35.44
CA ARG A 370 -24.37 28.89 -35.57
C ARG A 370 -24.65 27.93 -34.42
N THR A 371 -25.91 27.53 -34.34
CA THR A 371 -26.43 26.66 -33.29
C THR A 371 -27.45 25.67 -33.85
N PHE A 372 -27.37 24.42 -33.40
CA PHE A 372 -28.34 23.36 -33.66
C PHE A 372 -28.85 22.77 -32.34
N PHE A 373 -30.06 22.21 -32.35
CA PHE A 373 -30.55 21.41 -31.24
C PHE A 373 -31.49 20.30 -31.73
N LEU A 374 -31.52 19.22 -30.96
CA LEU A 374 -32.44 18.11 -31.17
C LEU A 374 -33.61 18.19 -30.18
N GLN A 375 -34.81 18.07 -30.72
CA GLN A 375 -36.05 18.00 -29.97
C GLN A 375 -36.62 16.58 -30.06
N ALA A 376 -36.98 16.00 -28.92
CA ALA A 376 -37.62 14.69 -28.85
C ALA A 376 -38.68 14.66 -27.72
N PRO A 377 -39.97 14.80 -28.07
CA PRO A 377 -41.05 14.67 -27.10
C PRO A 377 -41.05 13.29 -26.42
N GLY A 378 -41.30 13.24 -25.11
CA GLY A 378 -41.38 12.00 -24.33
C GLY A 378 -40.03 11.40 -23.89
N VAL A 379 -38.89 11.88 -24.41
CA VAL A 379 -37.56 11.50 -23.92
C VAL A 379 -37.20 12.40 -22.74
N ILE A 380 -37.04 11.79 -21.57
CA ILE A 380 -36.66 12.47 -20.32
C ILE A 380 -35.22 12.06 -20.01
N SER A 381 -34.29 13.02 -20.09
CA SER A 381 -32.92 12.87 -19.62
C SER A 381 -32.65 14.02 -18.66
N GLU A 382 -32.57 13.71 -17.37
CA GLU A 382 -32.30 14.69 -16.32
C GLU A 382 -30.81 14.74 -15.94
N GLU A 383 -30.02 13.76 -16.37
CA GLU A 383 -28.59 13.72 -16.09
C GLU A 383 -27.80 14.74 -16.90
N SER A 384 -26.93 15.47 -16.21
CA SER A 384 -25.93 16.36 -16.80
C SER A 384 -24.81 15.57 -17.44
N GLY A 385 -24.42 15.93 -18.66
CA GLY A 385 -23.38 15.20 -19.38
C GLY A 385 -23.22 15.64 -20.84
N PRO A 386 -22.48 14.84 -21.62
CA PRO A 386 -22.27 15.12 -23.03
C PRO A 386 -23.59 15.05 -23.82
N HIS A 387 -23.63 15.74 -24.96
CA HIS A 387 -24.79 15.77 -25.85
C HIS A 387 -25.03 14.45 -26.61
N CYS A 388 -24.03 13.59 -26.67
CA CYS A 388 -24.08 12.20 -27.16
C CYS A 388 -23.23 11.31 -26.24
N ARG A 389 -23.47 9.99 -26.24
CA ARG A 389 -22.67 9.06 -25.44
C ARG A 389 -21.24 9.00 -25.98
N LEU A 390 -20.27 9.36 -25.15
CA LEU A 390 -18.85 9.23 -25.46
C LEU A 390 -18.41 7.76 -25.28
N LEU A 391 -17.59 7.25 -26.21
CA LEU A 391 -16.85 6.01 -25.98
C LEU A 391 -15.73 6.27 -24.98
N LEU A 392 -15.56 5.36 -24.02
CA LEU A 392 -14.54 5.48 -22.98
C LEU A 392 -13.38 4.52 -23.28
N PRO A 393 -12.16 4.83 -22.81
CA PRO A 393 -11.06 3.86 -22.83
C PRO A 393 -11.43 2.56 -22.12
N ARG A 394 -10.70 1.49 -22.43
CA ARG A 394 -10.89 0.20 -21.75
C ARG A 394 -10.54 0.29 -20.27
N ALA A 395 -11.29 -0.46 -19.47
CA ALA A 395 -11.07 -0.59 -18.03
C ALA A 395 -11.63 -1.92 -17.53
N LEU A 396 -10.99 -2.49 -16.52
CA LEU A 396 -11.47 -3.67 -15.82
C LEU A 396 -12.39 -3.29 -14.66
N ASN A 397 -13.38 -4.13 -14.45
CA ASN A 397 -14.20 -4.20 -13.25
C ASN A 397 -14.70 -5.64 -13.09
N LEU A 398 -15.21 -5.96 -11.91
CA LEU A 398 -15.61 -7.32 -11.57
C LEU A 398 -16.71 -7.85 -12.48
N GLN A 399 -17.68 -7.00 -12.83
CA GLN A 399 -18.79 -7.37 -13.70
C GLN A 399 -18.32 -7.71 -15.11
N ARG A 400 -17.39 -6.93 -15.66
CA ARG A 400 -16.81 -7.15 -17.00
C ARG A 400 -16.08 -8.48 -17.07
N VAL A 401 -15.24 -8.79 -16.08
CA VAL A 401 -14.53 -10.07 -16.03
C VAL A 401 -15.48 -11.25 -15.89
N ARG A 402 -16.51 -11.14 -15.04
CA ARG A 402 -17.56 -12.18 -14.92
C ARG A 402 -18.29 -12.42 -16.24
N LEU A 403 -18.60 -11.36 -17.00
CA LEU A 403 -19.24 -11.49 -18.30
C LEU A 403 -18.33 -12.19 -19.33
N LEU A 404 -17.04 -11.84 -19.36
CA LEU A 404 -16.07 -12.46 -20.27
C LEU A 404 -15.86 -13.93 -19.95
N LEU A 405 -15.69 -14.30 -18.67
CA LEU A 405 -15.53 -15.69 -18.23
C LEU A 405 -16.75 -16.59 -18.54
N ASN A 406 -17.95 -16.01 -18.62
CA ASN A 406 -19.18 -16.73 -18.93
C ASN A 406 -19.50 -16.79 -20.45
N ALA A 407 -18.71 -16.15 -21.30
CA ALA A 407 -18.92 -16.16 -22.74
C ALA A 407 -18.57 -17.53 -23.36
N ARG A 408 -19.09 -17.81 -24.56
CA ARG A 408 -18.81 -19.09 -25.26
C ARG A 408 -17.35 -19.23 -25.69
N ASP A 409 -16.69 -18.12 -26.00
CA ASP A 409 -15.25 -18.00 -26.31
C ASP A 409 -14.54 -17.21 -25.18
N ASN A 410 -14.85 -17.56 -23.93
CA ASN A 410 -14.43 -16.83 -22.74
C ASN A 410 -12.91 -16.63 -22.59
N GLU A 411 -12.11 -17.58 -23.05
CA GLU A 411 -10.65 -17.60 -22.89
C GLU A 411 -9.95 -16.51 -23.72
N THR A 412 -10.20 -16.51 -25.03
CA THR A 412 -9.57 -15.58 -25.98
C THR A 412 -10.00 -14.14 -25.71
N LEU A 413 -11.29 -13.94 -25.42
CA LEU A 413 -11.83 -12.61 -25.13
C LEU A 413 -11.28 -12.00 -23.84
N LEU A 414 -11.05 -12.81 -22.80
CA LEU A 414 -10.43 -12.30 -21.57
C LEU A 414 -8.95 -12.00 -21.78
N ILE A 415 -8.21 -12.86 -22.50
CA ILE A 415 -6.80 -12.60 -22.83
C ILE A 415 -6.64 -11.29 -23.59
N GLU A 416 -7.45 -11.06 -24.63
CA GLU A 416 -7.44 -9.82 -25.42
C GLU A 416 -7.76 -8.59 -24.55
N GLU A 417 -8.73 -8.72 -23.63
CA GLU A 417 -9.07 -7.62 -22.71
C GLU A 417 -7.96 -7.33 -21.70
N LEU A 418 -7.33 -8.38 -21.15
CA LEU A 418 -6.19 -8.23 -20.23
C LEU A 418 -5.00 -7.62 -20.95
N GLU A 419 -4.68 -8.07 -22.16
CA GLU A 419 -3.58 -7.51 -22.95
C GLU A 419 -3.82 -6.02 -23.23
N ALA A 420 -5.01 -5.66 -23.71
CA ALA A 420 -5.35 -4.27 -24.03
C ALA A 420 -5.37 -3.34 -22.81
N VAL A 421 -5.87 -3.81 -21.65
CA VAL A 421 -5.89 -3.00 -20.44
C VAL A 421 -4.49 -2.86 -19.83
N PHE A 422 -3.74 -3.95 -19.72
CA PHE A 422 -2.40 -3.93 -19.11
C PHE A 422 -1.31 -3.37 -20.04
N SER A 423 -1.59 -3.13 -21.32
CA SER A 423 -0.67 -2.39 -22.20
C SER A 423 -0.73 -0.87 -21.99
N SER A 424 -1.59 -0.35 -21.11
CA SER A 424 -1.72 1.09 -20.86
C SER A 424 -1.94 1.45 -19.39
N ALA A 425 -1.09 2.35 -18.87
CA ALA A 425 -1.26 2.91 -17.54
C ALA A 425 -2.61 3.61 -17.35
N SER A 426 -3.12 4.29 -18.38
CA SER A 426 -4.41 4.99 -18.29
C SER A 426 -5.59 4.03 -18.14
N CYS A 427 -5.52 2.85 -18.77
CA CYS A 427 -6.58 1.83 -18.69
C CYS A 427 -6.58 1.11 -17.35
N VAL A 428 -5.41 0.69 -16.85
CA VAL A 428 -5.28 0.12 -15.50
C VAL A 428 -5.74 1.13 -14.45
N ASN A 429 -5.41 2.41 -14.61
CA ASN A 429 -5.84 3.47 -13.69
C ASN A 429 -7.36 3.73 -13.73
N ALA A 430 -7.99 3.59 -14.91
CA ALA A 430 -9.44 3.70 -15.04
C ALA A 430 -10.20 2.48 -14.48
N SER A 431 -9.50 1.42 -14.10
CA SER A 431 -10.09 0.18 -13.57
C SER A 431 -10.42 0.31 -12.08
N PHE A 432 -11.44 -0.43 -11.62
CA PHE A 432 -11.82 -0.54 -10.19
C PHE A 432 -12.12 0.81 -9.51
N LEU A 433 -12.68 1.78 -10.23
CA LEU A 433 -13.10 3.04 -9.63
C LEU A 433 -14.30 2.82 -8.72
N LYS A 434 -14.34 3.49 -7.57
CA LYS A 434 -15.50 3.46 -6.68
C LYS A 434 -16.78 3.89 -7.42
N HIS A 435 -17.89 3.21 -7.13
CA HIS A 435 -19.18 3.49 -7.75
C HIS A 435 -19.84 4.80 -7.25
N ASP A 436 -19.45 5.28 -6.08
CA ASP A 436 -19.97 6.51 -5.48
C ASP A 436 -19.25 7.78 -6.00
N ASP A 437 -19.66 8.94 -5.50
CA ASP A 437 -19.08 10.22 -5.89
C ASP A 437 -17.63 10.42 -5.40
N THR A 438 -17.11 9.54 -4.53
CA THR A 438 -15.73 9.68 -4.03
C THR A 438 -14.71 9.44 -5.13
N ARG A 439 -15.06 8.77 -6.24
CA ARG A 439 -14.19 8.65 -7.41
C ARG A 439 -13.80 9.99 -8.04
N PHE A 440 -14.66 11.01 -7.91
CA PHE A 440 -14.45 12.35 -8.51
C PHE A 440 -13.51 13.25 -7.71
N ASN A 441 -12.94 12.77 -6.61
CA ASN A 441 -12.10 13.58 -5.75
C ASN A 441 -10.80 12.84 -5.39
N ALA A 442 -10.07 12.44 -6.44
CA ALA A 442 -8.74 11.89 -6.28
C ALA A 442 -7.82 12.94 -5.66
N THR A 443 -7.33 12.69 -4.46
CA THR A 443 -6.55 13.64 -3.66
C THR A 443 -5.51 12.89 -2.82
N LYS A 444 -4.70 13.63 -2.08
CA LYS A 444 -3.74 13.06 -1.13
C LYS A 444 -4.38 12.09 -0.13
N SER A 445 -5.66 12.25 0.22
CA SER A 445 -6.38 11.44 1.21
C SER A 445 -7.39 10.46 0.62
N ASN A 446 -7.68 10.56 -0.68
CA ASN A 446 -8.66 9.70 -1.33
C ASN A 446 -8.11 9.28 -2.70
N HIS A 447 -7.79 8.00 -2.84
CA HIS A 447 -7.38 7.43 -4.13
C HIS A 447 -8.59 7.21 -5.06
N GLY A 448 -9.81 6.97 -4.57
CA GLY A 448 -10.99 6.76 -5.41
C GLY A 448 -11.06 5.39 -6.11
N ILE A 449 -10.24 4.43 -5.68
CA ILE A 449 -10.22 3.03 -6.14
C ILE A 449 -10.92 2.15 -5.10
N ASP A 450 -11.69 1.17 -5.57
CA ASP A 450 -12.22 0.07 -4.78
C ASP A 450 -11.21 -1.09 -4.78
N LEU A 451 -10.41 -1.17 -3.70
CA LEU A 451 -9.38 -2.20 -3.56
C LEU A 451 -9.99 -3.59 -3.30
N ASP A 452 -11.21 -3.65 -2.78
CA ASP A 452 -11.91 -4.91 -2.55
C ASP A 452 -12.36 -5.51 -3.88
N GLU A 453 -12.97 -4.69 -4.74
CA GLU A 453 -13.32 -5.09 -6.10
C GLU A 453 -12.08 -5.50 -6.90
N ALA A 454 -10.97 -4.76 -6.77
CA ALA A 454 -9.72 -5.10 -7.44
C ALA A 454 -9.20 -6.48 -6.99
N MET A 455 -9.12 -6.73 -5.68
CA MET A 455 -8.69 -8.03 -5.15
C MET A 455 -9.64 -9.17 -5.54
N GLU A 456 -10.96 -8.97 -5.45
CA GLU A 456 -11.94 -9.97 -5.86
C GLU A 456 -11.82 -10.31 -7.35
N THR A 457 -11.64 -9.30 -8.19
CA THR A 457 -11.47 -9.49 -9.64
C THR A 457 -10.20 -10.28 -9.96
N PHE A 458 -9.07 -9.95 -9.34
CA PHE A 458 -7.83 -10.69 -9.56
C PHE A 458 -7.86 -12.11 -9.00
N ASN A 459 -8.55 -12.32 -7.87
CA ASN A 459 -8.77 -13.67 -7.34
C ASN A 459 -9.66 -14.49 -8.28
N LEU A 460 -10.69 -13.88 -8.87
CA LEU A 460 -11.54 -14.54 -9.85
C LEU A 460 -10.73 -14.98 -11.08
N ILE A 461 -9.87 -14.10 -11.61
CA ILE A 461 -8.96 -14.41 -12.72
C ILE A 461 -8.00 -15.55 -12.31
N ALA A 462 -7.42 -15.49 -11.11
CA ALA A 462 -6.51 -16.52 -10.60
C ALA A 462 -7.19 -17.88 -10.35
N SER A 463 -8.51 -17.89 -10.13
CA SER A 463 -9.30 -19.13 -9.96
C SER A 463 -9.82 -19.70 -11.29
N SER A 464 -9.55 -19.04 -12.41
CA SER A 464 -10.01 -19.50 -13.73
C SER A 464 -9.20 -20.70 -14.23
N SER A 465 -9.77 -21.47 -15.16
CA SER A 465 -9.13 -22.66 -15.73
C SER A 465 -7.79 -22.39 -16.46
N TYR A 466 -7.54 -21.14 -16.84
CA TYR A 466 -6.35 -20.69 -17.58
C TYR A 466 -5.56 -19.63 -16.81
N ALA A 467 -5.58 -19.71 -15.48
CA ALA A 467 -4.93 -18.75 -14.59
C ALA A 467 -3.46 -18.47 -14.97
N ASP A 468 -2.70 -19.51 -15.33
CA ASP A 468 -1.30 -19.39 -15.72
C ASP A 468 -1.11 -18.52 -16.97
N GLN A 469 -1.94 -18.72 -17.99
CA GLN A 469 -1.89 -17.94 -19.24
C GLN A 469 -2.31 -16.49 -19.00
N HIS A 470 -3.38 -16.26 -18.23
CA HIS A 470 -3.79 -14.91 -17.83
C HIS A 470 -2.68 -14.20 -17.05
N SER A 471 -2.01 -14.91 -16.14
CA SER A 471 -0.87 -14.38 -15.36
C SER A 471 0.30 -14.01 -16.26
N GLU A 472 0.66 -14.87 -17.23
CA GLU A 472 1.74 -14.63 -18.18
C GLU A 472 1.47 -13.39 -19.06
N VAL A 473 0.25 -13.26 -19.59
CA VAL A 473 -0.17 -12.10 -20.39
C VAL A 473 -0.09 -10.82 -19.58
N MET A 474 -0.65 -10.81 -18.36
CA MET A 474 -0.57 -9.65 -17.47
C MET A 474 0.89 -9.30 -17.14
N GLN A 475 1.72 -10.28 -16.81
CA GLN A 475 3.14 -10.07 -16.53
C GLN A 475 3.85 -9.42 -17.71
N LYS A 476 3.71 -9.98 -18.91
CA LYS A 476 4.40 -9.51 -20.10
C LYS A 476 3.95 -8.09 -20.49
N SER A 477 2.67 -7.79 -20.37
CA SER A 477 2.13 -6.45 -20.61
C SER A 477 2.63 -5.43 -19.58
N VAL A 478 2.68 -5.80 -18.29
CA VAL A 478 3.24 -4.95 -17.24
C VAL A 478 4.73 -4.66 -17.48
N GLU A 479 5.52 -5.70 -17.82
CA GLU A 479 6.95 -5.57 -18.11
C GLU A 479 7.22 -4.65 -19.30
N LEU A 480 6.57 -4.92 -20.44
CA LEU A 480 6.87 -4.24 -21.70
C LEU A 480 6.29 -2.82 -21.77
N SER A 481 5.17 -2.57 -21.09
CA SER A 481 4.41 -1.32 -21.25
C SER A 481 4.39 -0.47 -19.98
N LEU A 482 3.96 -1.02 -18.84
CA LEU A 482 3.60 -0.22 -17.67
C LEU A 482 4.81 0.24 -16.85
N LEU A 483 5.80 -0.62 -16.62
CA LEU A 483 6.93 -0.30 -15.73
C LEU A 483 7.75 0.88 -16.26
N GLY A 484 7.85 1.03 -17.59
CA GLY A 484 8.50 2.19 -18.22
C GLY A 484 7.72 3.50 -18.08
N GLU A 485 6.41 3.45 -17.85
CA GLU A 485 5.53 4.61 -17.69
C GLU A 485 5.50 5.12 -16.22
N LEU A 486 6.03 4.35 -15.26
CA LEU A 486 6.10 4.71 -13.84
C LEU A 486 7.28 5.67 -13.56
N GLY A 487 7.12 6.93 -13.97
CA GLY A 487 8.12 7.98 -13.77
C GLY A 487 8.21 8.53 -12.32
N PRO A 488 9.32 9.18 -11.94
CA PRO A 488 9.54 9.71 -10.58
C PRO A 488 8.65 10.91 -10.22
N SER A 489 8.08 11.57 -11.23
CA SER A 489 7.17 12.72 -11.08
C SER A 489 5.93 12.52 -11.96
N PRO A 490 4.95 11.72 -11.51
CA PRO A 490 3.71 11.51 -12.25
C PRO A 490 2.95 12.82 -12.48
N PRO A 491 2.19 12.93 -13.58
CA PRO A 491 1.56 14.19 -13.99
C PRO A 491 0.41 14.65 -13.09
N ASP A 492 -0.28 13.73 -12.42
CA ASP A 492 -1.33 14.01 -11.45
C ASP A 492 -1.36 12.93 -10.36
N VAL A 493 -2.00 13.22 -9.22
CA VAL A 493 -2.23 12.23 -8.16
C VAL A 493 -3.04 11.02 -8.64
N GLU A 494 -3.88 11.15 -9.67
CA GLU A 494 -4.56 10.00 -10.28
C GLU A 494 -3.56 8.94 -10.78
N ALA A 495 -2.46 9.34 -11.42
CA ALA A 495 -1.47 8.40 -11.95
C ALA A 495 -0.83 7.52 -10.86
N LEU A 496 -0.88 7.94 -9.58
CA LEU A 496 -0.37 7.17 -8.46
C LEU A 496 -1.20 5.92 -8.14
N ARG A 497 -2.43 5.81 -8.64
CA ARG A 497 -3.30 4.63 -8.43
C ARG A 497 -2.66 3.32 -8.93
N LEU A 498 -1.78 3.40 -9.92
CA LEU A 498 -1.04 2.23 -10.41
C LEU A 498 -0.21 1.55 -9.32
N TYR A 499 0.39 2.32 -8.41
CA TYR A 499 1.20 1.78 -7.31
C TYR A 499 0.38 1.04 -6.25
N ILE A 500 -0.95 1.16 -6.27
CA ILE A 500 -1.84 0.45 -5.35
C ILE A 500 -2.66 -0.63 -6.05
N ILE A 501 -2.94 -0.49 -7.35
CA ILE A 501 -3.65 -1.50 -8.15
C ILE A 501 -2.71 -2.66 -8.51
N LEU A 502 -1.50 -2.40 -8.98
CA LEU A 502 -0.58 -3.44 -9.45
C LEU A 502 -0.24 -4.50 -8.38
N PRO A 503 0.03 -4.15 -7.10
CA PRO A 503 0.23 -5.14 -6.04
C PRO A 503 -0.98 -6.04 -5.75
N CYS A 504 -2.19 -5.65 -6.20
CA CYS A 504 -3.37 -6.50 -6.09
C CYS A 504 -3.37 -7.61 -7.15
N CYS A 505 -2.71 -7.41 -8.29
CA CYS A 505 -2.64 -8.38 -9.38
C CYS A 505 -1.99 -9.70 -8.95
N HIS A 506 -2.53 -10.82 -9.42
CA HIS A 506 -2.01 -12.15 -9.12
C HIS A 506 -0.56 -12.35 -9.61
N ALA A 507 -0.14 -11.66 -10.68
CA ALA A 507 1.24 -11.70 -11.18
C ALA A 507 2.29 -11.21 -10.15
N PHE A 508 1.89 -10.43 -9.15
CA PHE A 508 2.76 -9.99 -8.05
C PHE A 508 2.75 -10.94 -6.84
N THR A 509 2.03 -12.06 -6.91
CA THR A 509 1.85 -13.01 -5.80
C THR A 509 2.84 -14.17 -5.83
N PRO A 510 3.01 -14.90 -4.70
CA PRO A 510 3.93 -16.02 -4.62
C PRO A 510 3.52 -17.20 -5.52
N PRO A 511 4.49 -17.97 -6.07
CA PRO A 511 5.94 -17.78 -5.89
C PRO A 511 6.48 -16.64 -6.77
N ALA A 512 7.30 -15.77 -6.18
CA ALA A 512 7.85 -14.57 -6.82
C ALA A 512 9.00 -14.87 -7.80
N GLU A 513 8.87 -15.91 -8.62
CA GLU A 513 9.90 -16.36 -9.56
C GLU A 513 10.33 -15.23 -10.51
N ASN A 514 9.38 -14.37 -10.86
CA ASN A 514 9.54 -13.24 -11.77
C ASN A 514 9.98 -11.94 -11.07
N TYR A 515 10.54 -12.01 -9.86
CA TYR A 515 10.92 -10.82 -9.08
C TYR A 515 11.85 -9.86 -9.83
N LYS A 516 12.71 -10.37 -10.71
CA LYS A 516 13.65 -9.56 -11.52
C LYS A 516 12.92 -8.69 -12.54
N VAL A 517 11.80 -9.19 -13.05
CA VAL A 517 11.04 -8.60 -14.14
C VAL A 517 9.94 -7.68 -13.61
N LEU A 518 9.24 -8.08 -12.55
CA LEU A 518 8.10 -7.34 -12.02
C LEU A 518 8.43 -6.61 -10.71
N HIS A 519 8.75 -7.35 -9.65
CA HIS A 519 8.83 -6.80 -8.29
C HIS A 519 9.94 -5.78 -8.12
N VAL A 520 11.15 -6.07 -8.62
CA VAL A 520 12.32 -5.19 -8.47
C VAL A 520 12.16 -3.90 -9.27
N PRO A 521 11.79 -3.91 -10.57
CA PRO A 521 11.58 -2.67 -11.30
C PRO A 521 10.40 -1.86 -10.74
N PHE A 522 9.31 -2.52 -10.31
CA PHE A 522 8.20 -1.84 -9.62
C PHE A 522 8.65 -1.17 -8.31
N ALA A 523 9.40 -1.89 -7.46
CA ALA A 523 9.95 -1.35 -6.23
C ALA A 523 10.93 -0.20 -6.49
N ALA A 524 11.76 -0.30 -7.53
CA ALA A 524 12.67 0.77 -7.94
C ALA A 524 11.91 2.02 -8.41
N ALA A 525 10.83 1.84 -9.18
CA ALA A 525 9.95 2.95 -9.60
C ALA A 525 9.24 3.61 -8.41
N LEU A 526 8.82 2.82 -7.42
CA LEU A 526 8.20 3.32 -6.18
C LEU A 526 9.20 4.09 -5.30
N LEU A 527 10.44 3.60 -5.19
CA LEU A 527 11.49 4.24 -4.41
C LEU A 527 12.09 5.47 -5.09
N SER A 528 11.98 5.59 -6.42
CA SER A 528 12.46 6.75 -7.20
C SER A 528 11.48 7.92 -7.20
N LEU A 529 10.26 7.74 -6.67
CA LEU A 529 9.26 8.81 -6.54
C LEU A 529 9.82 10.03 -5.79
N THR A 530 9.52 11.21 -6.34
CA THR A 530 9.80 12.49 -5.68
C THR A 530 9.04 12.64 -4.36
N ALA A 531 9.47 13.60 -3.52
CA ALA A 531 8.99 13.72 -2.14
C ALA A 531 7.47 13.89 -2.00
N ILE A 532 6.79 14.58 -2.93
CA ILE A 532 5.34 14.82 -2.85
C ILE A 532 4.55 13.54 -3.18
N PRO A 533 4.73 12.90 -4.36
CA PRO A 533 4.08 11.63 -4.67
C PRO A 533 4.33 10.54 -3.63
N LYS A 534 5.58 10.43 -3.14
CA LYS A 534 5.95 9.46 -2.11
C LYS A 534 5.13 9.64 -0.83
N LYS A 535 5.00 10.88 -0.34
CA LYS A 535 4.15 11.18 0.83
C LYS A 535 2.68 10.84 0.62
N ILE A 536 2.17 10.99 -0.61
CA ILE A 536 0.77 10.63 -0.93
C ILE A 536 0.57 9.12 -0.84
N ILE A 537 1.45 8.32 -1.44
CA ILE A 537 1.38 6.84 -1.34
C ILE A 537 1.48 6.38 0.12
N GLU A 538 2.42 6.94 0.88
CA GLU A 538 2.56 6.63 2.31
C GLU A 538 1.28 6.95 3.09
N HIS A 539 0.64 8.08 2.79
CA HIS A 539 -0.63 8.44 3.39
C HIS A 539 -1.77 7.51 2.95
N TRP A 540 -1.82 7.07 1.68
CA TRP A 540 -2.80 6.08 1.25
C TRP A 540 -2.61 4.75 1.98
N TRP A 541 -1.38 4.26 2.14
CA TRP A 541 -1.10 3.07 2.94
C TRP A 541 -1.54 3.21 4.41
N THR A 542 -1.44 4.41 5.02
CA THR A 542 -2.00 4.64 6.36
C THR A 542 -3.53 4.52 6.40
N SER A 543 -4.22 4.72 5.29
CA SER A 543 -5.68 4.58 5.20
C SER A 543 -6.15 3.17 4.80
N PHE A 544 -5.24 2.28 4.42
CA PHE A 544 -5.60 0.92 4.00
C PHE A 544 -6.22 0.11 5.14
N ALA A 545 -7.19 -0.73 4.77
CA ALA A 545 -7.66 -1.83 5.62
C ALA A 545 -6.52 -2.84 5.84
N PRO A 546 -6.48 -3.55 6.98
CA PRO A 546 -5.41 -4.51 7.30
C PRO A 546 -5.13 -5.53 6.20
N ARG A 547 -6.17 -6.03 5.51
CA ARG A 547 -6.03 -6.98 4.40
C ARG A 547 -5.24 -6.41 3.21
N HIS A 548 -5.52 -5.16 2.82
CA HIS A 548 -4.84 -4.49 1.70
C HIS A 548 -3.40 -4.15 2.05
N PHE A 549 -3.18 -3.71 3.29
CA PHE A 549 -1.85 -3.42 3.79
C PHE A 549 -0.99 -4.70 3.83
N ASN A 550 -1.53 -5.80 4.37
CA ASN A 550 -0.88 -7.11 4.38
C ASN A 550 -0.58 -7.61 2.96
N ARG A 551 -1.46 -7.36 1.99
CA ARG A 551 -1.24 -7.73 0.60
C ARG A 551 0.05 -7.12 0.06
N VAL A 552 0.27 -5.82 0.26
CA VAL A 552 1.50 -5.14 -0.21
C VAL A 552 2.75 -5.68 0.53
N VAL A 553 2.65 -5.94 1.84
CA VAL A 553 3.74 -6.55 2.61
C VAL A 553 4.12 -7.92 2.05
N ARG A 554 3.13 -8.79 1.76
CA ARG A 554 3.37 -10.13 1.20
C ARG A 554 4.04 -10.11 -0.17
N VAL A 555 3.72 -9.14 -1.02
CA VAL A 555 4.35 -8.99 -2.35
C VAL A 555 5.87 -8.91 -2.21
N PHE A 556 6.39 -8.04 -1.35
CA PHE A 556 7.83 -7.86 -1.18
C PHE A 556 8.47 -8.90 -0.25
N LYS A 557 7.74 -9.37 0.77
CA LYS A 557 8.22 -10.46 1.63
C LYS A 557 8.49 -11.74 0.85
N SER A 558 7.59 -12.11 -0.07
CA SER A 558 7.72 -13.32 -0.87
C SER A 558 8.94 -13.32 -1.80
N VAL A 559 9.39 -12.13 -2.24
CA VAL A 559 10.65 -11.99 -3.00
C VAL A 559 11.84 -12.38 -2.13
N LEU A 560 11.85 -11.94 -0.86
CA LEU A 560 12.92 -12.27 0.08
C LEU A 560 12.93 -13.76 0.42
N GLU A 561 11.76 -14.34 0.72
CA GLU A 561 11.60 -15.78 0.97
C GLU A 561 12.07 -16.61 -0.24
N TYR A 562 11.69 -16.21 -1.46
CA TYR A 562 12.15 -16.88 -2.67
C TYR A 562 13.67 -16.79 -2.84
N ILE A 563 14.27 -15.61 -2.67
CA ILE A 563 15.74 -15.45 -2.79
C ILE A 563 16.49 -16.26 -1.72
N LEU A 564 15.94 -16.37 -0.51
CA LEU A 564 16.51 -17.20 0.57
C LEU A 564 16.43 -18.70 0.27
N SER A 565 15.40 -19.14 -0.47
CA SER A 565 15.27 -20.54 -0.90
C SER A 565 16.26 -20.95 -2.00
N LEU A 566 16.83 -19.98 -2.74
CA LEU A 566 17.76 -20.26 -3.83
C LEU A 566 19.13 -20.73 -3.30
N PRO A 567 19.79 -21.71 -3.97
CA PRO A 567 21.14 -22.13 -3.61
C PRO A 567 22.14 -20.98 -3.64
N ASP A 568 23.12 -21.01 -2.73
CA ASP A 568 24.24 -20.07 -2.73
C ASP A 568 25.05 -20.21 -4.02
N VAL A 569 25.34 -19.07 -4.66
CA VAL A 569 25.95 -19.03 -6.00
C VAL A 569 27.39 -19.61 -6.00
N LEU A 570 28.01 -19.72 -4.82
CA LEU A 570 29.41 -20.15 -4.65
C LEU A 570 29.61 -21.68 -4.60
N GLN A 571 28.57 -22.50 -4.50
CA GLN A 571 28.73 -23.96 -4.40
C GLN A 571 28.78 -24.71 -5.74
N THR A 572 28.53 -24.03 -6.87
CA THR A 572 28.46 -24.68 -8.20
C THR A 572 29.79 -24.74 -8.97
N SER A 573 30.92 -24.30 -8.41
CA SER A 573 32.16 -24.07 -9.16
C SER A 573 33.19 -25.22 -9.14
N SER A 574 32.84 -26.44 -8.74
CA SER A 574 33.85 -27.49 -8.54
C SER A 574 34.31 -28.25 -9.80
N ASN A 575 33.71 -28.06 -10.99
CA ASN A 575 34.04 -28.87 -12.19
C ASN A 575 34.17 -28.05 -13.50
N ALA A 576 35.05 -27.04 -13.57
CA ALA A 576 35.36 -26.35 -14.84
C ALA A 576 36.86 -26.49 -15.20
N VAL A 577 37.14 -27.26 -16.25
CA VAL A 577 38.49 -27.70 -16.69
C VAL A 577 39.23 -26.66 -17.59
N GLU A 578 38.77 -25.41 -17.71
CA GLU A 578 39.43 -24.41 -18.59
C GLU A 578 39.47 -23.00 -17.94
N GLU A 579 40.66 -22.37 -17.87
CA GLU A 579 40.88 -21.05 -17.22
C GLU A 579 40.04 -19.90 -17.78
N GLN A 580 39.74 -19.90 -19.08
CA GLN A 580 38.92 -18.86 -19.73
C GLN A 580 37.44 -18.99 -19.33
N LYS A 581 36.89 -20.21 -19.36
CA LYS A 581 35.53 -20.49 -18.87
C LYS A 581 35.40 -20.23 -17.38
N ALA A 582 36.43 -20.50 -16.59
CA ALA A 582 36.43 -20.22 -15.15
C ALA A 582 36.31 -18.72 -14.86
N ARG A 583 37.00 -17.86 -15.63
CA ARG A 583 36.89 -16.39 -15.50
C ARG A 583 35.50 -15.88 -15.91
N ASP A 584 34.98 -16.31 -17.06
CA ASP A 584 33.64 -15.90 -17.51
C ASP A 584 32.54 -16.40 -16.54
N THR A 585 32.71 -17.60 -15.98
CA THR A 585 31.81 -18.17 -14.96
C THR A 585 31.89 -17.38 -13.65
N ALA A 586 33.07 -16.94 -13.23
CA ALA A 586 33.26 -16.11 -12.03
C ALA A 586 32.62 -14.71 -12.19
N VAL A 587 32.75 -14.09 -13.36
CA VAL A 587 32.10 -12.80 -13.67
C VAL A 587 30.58 -12.95 -13.69
N LEU A 588 30.04 -14.00 -14.33
CA LEU A 588 28.59 -14.26 -14.35
C LEU A 588 28.05 -14.52 -12.94
N THR A 589 28.82 -15.22 -12.10
CA THR A 589 28.51 -15.51 -10.70
C THR A 589 28.44 -14.22 -9.87
N SER A 590 29.40 -13.30 -10.03
CA SER A 590 29.40 -12.02 -9.31
C SER A 590 28.25 -11.10 -9.73
N LEU A 591 27.91 -11.08 -11.03
CA LEU A 591 26.77 -10.32 -11.54
C LEU A 591 25.43 -10.86 -11.03
N LYS A 592 25.27 -12.19 -11.00
CA LYS A 592 24.09 -12.85 -10.42
C LYS A 592 23.95 -12.53 -8.94
N GLN A 593 25.04 -12.54 -8.17
CA GLN A 593 25.03 -12.18 -6.76
C GLN A 593 24.64 -10.71 -6.57
N LYS A 594 25.27 -9.79 -7.30
CA LYS A 594 24.96 -8.36 -7.22
C LYS A 594 23.49 -8.05 -7.55
N ALA A 595 22.91 -8.77 -8.51
CA ALA A 595 21.48 -8.66 -8.85
C ALA A 595 20.58 -9.16 -7.71
N ARG A 596 20.94 -10.27 -7.04
CA ARG A 596 20.23 -10.77 -5.84
C ARG A 596 20.32 -9.75 -4.70
N ASP A 597 21.50 -9.22 -4.42
CA ASP A 597 21.70 -8.22 -3.35
C ASP A 597 20.89 -6.95 -3.61
N THR A 598 20.84 -6.50 -4.87
CA THR A 598 20.02 -5.36 -5.28
C THR A 598 18.53 -5.63 -5.05
N ALA A 599 18.06 -6.83 -5.40
CA ALA A 599 16.66 -7.21 -5.20
C ALA A 599 16.26 -7.30 -3.71
N VAL A 600 17.15 -7.86 -2.89
CA VAL A 600 16.99 -7.91 -1.42
C VAL A 600 16.91 -6.50 -0.86
N LEU A 601 17.89 -5.64 -1.18
CA LEU A 601 17.94 -4.26 -0.69
C LEU A 601 16.70 -3.45 -1.13
N THR A 602 16.28 -3.59 -2.38
CA THR A 602 15.14 -2.84 -2.92
C THR A 602 13.84 -3.27 -2.23
N SER A 603 13.64 -4.58 -2.02
CA SER A 603 12.46 -5.12 -1.33
C SER A 603 12.44 -4.72 0.14
N LEU A 604 13.59 -4.79 0.83
CA LEU A 604 13.73 -4.37 2.22
C LEU A 604 13.46 -2.88 2.43
N LYS A 605 13.90 -2.00 1.52
CA LYS A 605 13.59 -0.56 1.58
C LYS A 605 12.10 -0.26 1.50
N VAL A 606 11.35 -1.02 0.70
CA VAL A 606 9.89 -0.87 0.64
C VAL A 606 9.24 -1.41 1.92
N LEU A 607 9.66 -2.59 2.38
CA LEU A 607 9.18 -3.18 3.63
C LEU A 607 9.49 -2.31 4.85
N ASP A 608 10.63 -1.63 4.91
CA ASP A 608 10.99 -0.71 5.97
C ASP A 608 10.02 0.49 6.05
N LYS A 609 9.63 1.01 4.88
CA LYS A 609 8.62 2.06 4.81
C LYS A 609 7.26 1.58 5.29
N LEU A 610 6.85 0.38 4.89
CA LEU A 610 5.61 -0.24 5.36
C LEU A 610 5.67 -0.52 6.87
N ASN A 611 6.78 -1.06 7.37
CA ASN A 611 6.99 -1.31 8.79
C ASN A 611 6.89 -0.01 9.60
N SER A 612 7.52 1.07 9.14
CA SER A 612 7.40 2.40 9.77
C SER A 612 5.95 2.87 9.89
N ILE A 613 5.14 2.63 8.86
CA ILE A 613 3.69 2.92 8.88
C ILE A 613 2.96 1.98 9.85
N ASN A 614 3.33 0.69 9.85
CA ASN A 614 2.73 -0.31 10.72
C ASN A 614 2.97 0.00 12.21
N VAL A 615 4.19 0.34 12.59
CA VAL A 615 4.55 0.72 13.97
C VAL A 615 3.77 1.94 14.43
N ALA A 616 3.55 2.92 13.55
CA ALA A 616 2.82 4.14 13.89
C ALA A 616 1.28 3.97 13.95
N ASN A 617 0.71 2.94 13.30
CA ASN A 617 -0.73 2.81 13.12
C ASN A 617 -1.31 1.44 13.51
N HIS A 618 -0.48 0.50 13.97
CA HIS A 618 -0.82 -0.87 14.36
C HIS A 618 -1.71 -1.59 13.33
N LYS A 619 -1.31 -1.58 12.04
CA LYS A 619 -2.12 -2.11 10.92
C LYS A 619 -2.23 -3.62 10.92
N ILE A 620 -1.12 -4.31 11.13
CA ILE A 620 -0.99 -5.77 11.13
C ILE A 620 0.01 -6.21 12.20
N PRO A 621 -0.05 -7.47 12.67
CA PRO A 621 0.93 -8.02 13.59
C PRO A 621 2.35 -7.96 13.00
N ILE A 622 3.32 -7.56 13.81
CA ILE A 622 4.72 -7.34 13.38
C ILE A 622 5.37 -8.64 12.90
N GLU A 623 4.92 -9.78 13.42
CA GLU A 623 5.35 -11.13 13.04
C GLU A 623 5.12 -11.42 11.56
N THR A 624 4.16 -10.70 10.95
CA THR A 624 3.90 -10.81 9.50
C THR A 624 5.14 -10.45 8.67
N PHE A 625 6.03 -9.59 9.19
CA PHE A 625 7.26 -9.18 8.51
C PHE A 625 8.43 -10.15 8.71
N TYR A 626 8.33 -11.12 9.62
CA TYR A 626 9.44 -12.01 9.96
C TYR A 626 9.81 -12.97 8.82
N LEU A 627 11.10 -13.16 8.61
CA LEU A 627 11.66 -14.14 7.68
C LEU A 627 12.12 -15.35 8.47
N ASP A 628 11.26 -16.35 8.61
CA ASP A 628 11.48 -17.45 9.55
C ASP A 628 12.73 -18.29 9.24
N GLU A 629 12.99 -18.55 7.96
CA GLU A 629 14.16 -19.32 7.50
C GLU A 629 15.48 -18.52 7.49
N LEU A 630 15.46 -17.22 7.82
CA LEU A 630 16.65 -16.36 7.67
C LEU A 630 17.81 -16.86 8.53
N ALA A 631 17.55 -17.26 9.77
CA ALA A 631 18.57 -17.74 10.71
C ALA A 631 19.14 -19.12 10.33
N ASP A 632 18.38 -19.94 9.61
CA ASP A 632 18.83 -21.26 9.16
C ASP A 632 19.63 -21.17 7.85
N LYS A 633 19.35 -20.17 7.01
CA LYS A 633 19.96 -20.01 5.68
C LYS A 633 21.14 -19.03 5.63
N ARG A 634 21.28 -18.16 6.63
CA ARG A 634 22.31 -17.11 6.67
C ARG A 634 22.97 -17.06 8.04
N ASP A 635 24.28 -16.79 8.05
CA ASP A 635 25.02 -16.56 9.28
C ASP A 635 24.78 -15.12 9.78
N ILE A 636 23.67 -14.94 10.50
CA ILE A 636 23.27 -13.63 11.05
C ILE A 636 24.27 -13.18 12.12
N ALA A 637 24.91 -14.11 12.85
CA ALA A 637 25.91 -13.76 13.87
C ALA A 637 27.14 -13.11 13.21
N HIS A 638 27.62 -13.68 12.11
CA HIS A 638 28.71 -13.10 11.34
C HIS A 638 28.32 -11.75 10.73
N ASP A 639 27.16 -11.65 10.06
CA ASP A 639 26.65 -10.38 9.50
C ASP A 639 26.64 -9.26 10.56
N PHE A 640 26.13 -9.57 11.75
CA PHE A 640 26.06 -8.63 12.87
C PHE A 640 27.43 -8.17 13.37
N VAL A 641 28.40 -9.07 13.50
CA VAL A 641 29.77 -8.70 13.94
C VAL A 641 30.42 -7.76 12.93
N TYR A 642 30.26 -8.01 11.63
CA TYR A 642 30.79 -7.10 10.59
C TYR A 642 30.08 -5.76 10.59
N TRP A 643 28.77 -5.75 10.74
CA TRP A 643 27.99 -4.52 10.89
C TRP A 643 28.46 -3.67 12.09
N LEU A 644 28.80 -4.32 13.22
CA LEU A 644 29.30 -3.66 14.43
C LEU A 644 30.73 -3.08 14.25
N LEU A 645 31.61 -3.79 13.54
CA LEU A 645 33.04 -3.45 13.41
C LEU A 645 33.37 -2.57 12.20
N GLN A 646 32.68 -2.76 11.08
CA GLN A 646 32.99 -2.20 9.78
C GLN A 646 31.74 -1.62 9.13
N ASN A 647 31.13 -0.65 9.82
CA ASN A 647 30.05 0.14 9.24
C ASN A 647 30.62 1.10 8.18
N GLU A 648 31.05 0.53 7.05
CA GLU A 648 31.45 1.26 5.86
C GLU A 648 30.20 1.82 5.17
N ASP A 649 30.24 3.10 4.81
CA ASP A 649 29.14 3.75 4.10
C ASP A 649 28.76 2.99 2.81
N GLY A 650 27.56 2.43 2.78
CA GLY A 650 26.93 1.88 1.56
C GLY A 650 26.93 0.36 1.41
N LYS A 651 27.46 -0.41 2.36
CA LYS A 651 27.33 -1.88 2.36
C LYS A 651 26.05 -2.31 3.09
N PHE A 652 25.34 -3.30 2.52
CA PHE A 652 24.10 -3.83 3.07
C PHE A 652 24.37 -4.87 4.17
N TYR A 653 23.66 -4.76 5.29
CA TYR A 653 23.60 -5.76 6.34
C TYR A 653 22.14 -6.05 6.70
N TRP A 654 21.84 -7.28 7.12
CA TRP A 654 20.49 -7.63 7.59
C TRP A 654 20.13 -6.87 8.86
N SER A 655 21.16 -6.57 9.66
CA SER A 655 21.06 -5.82 10.92
C SER A 655 20.52 -4.39 10.74
N ASP A 656 20.55 -3.83 9.53
CA ASP A 656 19.92 -2.53 9.22
C ASP A 656 18.38 -2.60 9.21
N TYR A 657 17.80 -3.81 9.08
CA TYR A 657 16.36 -4.04 8.95
C TYR A 657 15.84 -4.99 10.04
N PRO A 658 15.91 -4.64 11.33
CA PRO A 658 15.69 -5.57 12.44
C PRO A 658 14.27 -6.14 12.53
N PHE A 659 13.29 -5.51 11.87
CA PHE A 659 11.89 -5.96 11.85
C PHE A 659 11.68 -7.28 11.08
N VAL A 660 12.66 -7.75 10.30
CA VAL A 660 12.58 -9.04 9.60
C VAL A 660 13.04 -10.22 10.43
N PHE A 661 13.69 -9.98 11.57
CA PHE A 661 14.18 -11.04 12.45
C PHE A 661 13.04 -11.61 13.29
N ASN A 662 12.92 -12.93 13.32
CA ASN A 662 12.07 -13.64 14.28
C ASN A 662 12.77 -13.77 15.65
N ALA A 663 12.07 -14.34 16.64
CA ALA A 663 12.58 -14.52 18.00
C ALA A 663 13.94 -15.25 18.05
N VAL A 664 14.12 -16.27 17.21
CA VAL A 664 15.37 -17.06 17.13
C VAL A 664 16.52 -16.19 16.64
N ALA A 665 16.33 -15.47 15.53
CA ALA A 665 17.35 -14.56 15.00
C ALA A 665 17.71 -13.45 16.00
N LYS A 666 16.73 -12.84 16.67
CA LYS A 666 16.98 -11.80 17.69
C LYS A 666 17.77 -12.36 18.89
N THR A 667 17.48 -13.60 19.29
CA THR A 667 18.23 -14.30 20.36
C THR A 667 19.68 -14.54 19.95
N THR A 668 19.92 -14.99 18.71
CA THR A 668 21.26 -15.15 18.15
C THR A 668 22.03 -13.83 18.17
N LEU A 669 21.39 -12.73 17.76
CA LEU A 669 22.00 -11.40 17.77
C LEU A 669 22.41 -10.98 19.20
N LEU A 670 21.49 -11.12 20.16
CA LEU A 670 21.74 -10.75 21.55
C LEU A 670 22.86 -11.58 22.19
N GLN A 671 22.89 -12.89 21.93
CA GLN A 671 23.94 -13.78 22.40
C GLN A 671 25.29 -13.49 21.72
N THR A 672 25.27 -13.10 20.46
CA THR A 672 26.48 -12.72 19.72
C THR A 672 27.05 -11.41 20.27
N ASP A 673 26.20 -10.42 20.50
CA ASP A 673 26.55 -9.15 21.15
C ASP A 673 27.19 -9.40 22.54
N ALA A 674 26.58 -10.28 23.33
CA ALA A 674 27.11 -10.68 24.63
C ALA A 674 28.52 -11.28 24.53
N LYS A 675 28.72 -12.24 23.61
CA LYS A 675 30.02 -12.88 23.37
C LYS A 675 31.09 -11.89 22.88
N VAL A 676 30.73 -10.99 21.97
CA VAL A 676 31.63 -9.95 21.47
C VAL A 676 32.08 -9.05 22.61
N HIS A 677 31.15 -8.58 23.43
CA HIS A 677 31.47 -7.75 24.59
C HIS A 677 32.31 -8.48 25.63
N MET A 678 32.00 -9.76 25.94
CA MET A 678 32.84 -10.57 26.83
C MET A 678 34.28 -10.66 26.30
N GLN A 679 34.46 -10.92 25.00
CA GLN A 679 35.78 -11.00 24.38
C GLN A 679 36.52 -9.66 24.40
N LEU A 680 35.83 -8.55 24.14
CA LEU A 680 36.41 -7.21 24.24
C LEU A 680 36.86 -6.91 25.67
N SER A 681 36.07 -7.28 26.69
CA SER A 681 36.43 -7.11 28.10
C SER A 681 37.64 -7.95 28.51
N ILE A 682 37.78 -9.19 28.01
CA ILE A 682 38.99 -10.01 28.21
C ILE A 682 40.20 -9.32 27.58
N ASN A 683 40.09 -8.90 26.32
CA ASN A 683 41.18 -8.25 25.60
C ASN A 683 41.61 -6.95 26.30
N GLU A 684 40.66 -6.17 26.81
CA GLU A 684 40.94 -4.96 27.58
C GLU A 684 41.62 -5.26 28.92
N ALA A 685 41.13 -6.23 29.69
CA ALA A 685 41.75 -6.65 30.95
C ALA A 685 43.18 -7.17 30.73
N ASN A 686 43.40 -7.97 29.68
CA ASN A 686 44.72 -8.44 29.30
C ASN A 686 45.64 -7.27 28.91
N ARG A 687 45.13 -6.31 28.14
CA ARG A 687 45.89 -5.09 27.78
C ARG A 687 46.25 -4.26 29.01
N GLN A 688 45.32 -4.10 29.96
CA GLN A 688 45.56 -3.41 31.22
C GLN A 688 46.59 -4.16 32.09
N ASN A 689 46.52 -5.49 32.16
CA ASN A 689 47.50 -6.30 32.87
C ASN A 689 48.89 -6.20 32.25
N ILE A 690 48.99 -6.22 30.93
CA ILE A 690 50.27 -6.00 30.22
C ILE A 690 50.79 -4.59 30.51
N ALA A 691 49.93 -3.56 30.47
CA ALA A 691 50.33 -2.19 30.79
C ALA A 691 50.75 -2.03 32.26
N ALA A 692 50.08 -2.70 33.19
CA ALA A 692 50.38 -2.68 34.63
C ALA A 692 51.77 -3.27 34.95
N LEU A 693 52.31 -4.17 34.12
CA LEU A 693 53.71 -4.64 34.24
C LEU A 693 54.74 -3.51 34.08
N PHE A 694 54.37 -2.41 33.42
CA PHE A 694 55.26 -1.28 33.13
C PHE A 694 54.93 -0.02 33.96
N VAL A 695 53.91 -0.06 34.83
CA VAL A 695 53.50 1.08 35.68
C VAL A 695 53.62 0.70 37.17
N PRO A 696 54.47 1.39 37.96
CA PRO A 696 54.60 1.11 39.39
C PRO A 696 53.25 1.28 40.13
N PHE A 697 52.92 0.34 41.01
CA PHE A 697 51.69 0.31 41.84
C PHE A 697 50.36 0.04 41.11
N ALA A 698 50.37 -0.36 39.84
CA ALA A 698 49.15 -0.79 39.15
C ALA A 698 48.74 -2.20 39.58
N SER A 699 47.49 -2.38 40.04
CA SER A 699 46.96 -3.70 40.42
C SER A 699 46.46 -4.48 39.19
N PRO A 700 46.71 -5.80 39.13
CA PRO A 700 46.17 -6.63 38.05
C PRO A 700 44.64 -6.71 38.13
N VAL A 701 44.00 -6.69 36.96
CA VAL A 701 42.55 -6.76 36.79
C VAL A 701 42.19 -8.16 36.29
N SER A 702 41.21 -8.81 36.94
CA SER A 702 40.71 -10.11 36.49
C SER A 702 40.00 -10.00 35.12
N PRO A 703 40.26 -10.91 34.17
CA PRO A 703 39.52 -10.97 32.90
C PRO A 703 38.10 -11.53 33.07
N TYR A 704 37.81 -12.21 34.19
CA TYR A 704 36.51 -12.79 34.52
C TYR A 704 35.79 -12.01 35.62
N LEU A 705 34.46 -12.05 35.62
CA LEU A 705 33.64 -11.73 36.78
C LEU A 705 33.59 -12.95 37.68
N VAL A 706 34.45 -12.97 38.70
CA VAL A 706 34.52 -14.09 39.64
C VAL A 706 33.59 -13.82 40.81
N LEU A 707 32.63 -14.73 41.04
CA LEU A 707 31.79 -14.72 42.23
C LEU A 707 32.19 -15.89 43.13
N GLN A 708 32.62 -15.57 44.34
CA GLN A 708 32.93 -16.56 45.37
C GLN A 708 31.75 -16.65 46.34
N VAL A 709 31.12 -17.83 46.42
CA VAL A 709 29.87 -17.99 47.19
C VAL A 709 29.92 -19.25 48.04
N ASP A 710 29.40 -19.16 49.26
CA ASP A 710 29.10 -20.33 50.11
C ASP A 710 27.66 -20.78 49.86
N ARG A 711 27.43 -22.10 49.73
CA ARG A 711 26.09 -22.68 49.53
C ARG A 711 25.12 -22.28 50.64
N ALA A 712 25.59 -22.14 51.88
CA ALA A 712 24.75 -21.78 53.02
C ALA A 712 24.40 -20.27 53.08
N ARG A 713 25.08 -19.43 52.30
CA ARG A 713 24.96 -17.96 52.33
C ARG A 713 24.89 -17.35 50.93
N ILE A 714 24.35 -18.11 49.98
CA ILE A 714 24.45 -17.81 48.56
C ILE A 714 23.88 -16.43 48.20
N ILE A 715 22.75 -16.04 48.80
CA ILE A 715 22.12 -14.72 48.57
C ILE A 715 23.01 -13.59 49.08
N PHE A 716 23.44 -13.64 50.34
CA PHE A 716 24.18 -12.55 50.98
C PHE A 716 25.54 -12.31 50.31
N ASP A 717 26.26 -13.39 50.00
CA ASP A 717 27.58 -13.32 49.37
C ASP A 717 27.46 -12.77 47.95
N THR A 718 26.41 -13.17 47.21
CA THR A 718 26.12 -12.67 45.86
C THR A 718 25.71 -11.19 45.88
N LEU A 719 24.82 -10.80 46.80
CA LEU A 719 24.35 -9.42 46.95
C LEU A 719 25.51 -8.46 47.23
N SER A 720 26.37 -8.83 48.18
CA SER A 720 27.53 -8.04 48.60
C SER A 720 28.52 -7.80 47.46
N GLN A 721 28.69 -8.77 46.55
CA GLN A 721 29.58 -8.69 45.40
C GLN A 721 28.95 -7.92 44.23
N LEU A 722 27.71 -8.23 43.83
CA LEU A 722 27.13 -7.71 42.60
C LEU A 722 26.67 -6.26 42.69
N LEU A 723 26.10 -5.82 43.81
CA LEU A 723 25.62 -4.42 43.93
C LEU A 723 26.77 -3.41 43.86
N ASN A 724 27.92 -3.77 44.43
CA ASN A 724 29.15 -2.98 44.45
C ASN A 724 30.00 -3.11 43.16
N THR A 725 29.64 -4.03 42.27
CA THR A 725 30.38 -4.25 41.02
C THR A 725 30.06 -3.17 39.99
N ARG A 726 31.10 -2.62 39.36
CA ARG A 726 30.95 -1.63 38.29
C ARG A 726 30.24 -2.25 37.07
N PRO A 727 29.32 -1.52 36.39
CA PRO A 727 28.57 -2.07 35.25
C PRO A 727 29.43 -2.68 34.15
N GLU A 728 30.62 -2.14 33.89
CA GLU A 728 31.54 -2.68 32.87
C GLU A 728 32.08 -4.06 33.25
N SER A 729 32.22 -4.34 34.55
CA SER A 729 32.69 -5.64 35.04
C SER A 729 31.60 -6.71 34.99
N LEU A 730 30.31 -6.32 34.98
CA LEU A 730 29.18 -7.26 34.85
C LEU A 730 29.11 -7.92 33.46
N ARG A 731 29.83 -7.38 32.47
CA ARG A 731 29.87 -7.89 31.09
C ARG A 731 31.04 -8.83 30.82
N LYS A 732 31.93 -9.02 31.80
CA LYS A 732 33.00 -10.02 31.74
C LYS A 732 32.39 -11.42 31.76
N PRO A 733 33.05 -12.43 31.19
CA PRO A 733 32.60 -13.80 31.33
C PRO A 733 32.50 -14.16 32.81
N LEU A 734 31.33 -14.69 33.20
CA LEU A 734 31.04 -15.09 34.56
C LEU A 734 31.84 -16.34 34.93
N LYS A 735 32.37 -16.39 36.14
CA LYS A 735 32.99 -17.57 36.75
C LYS A 735 32.48 -17.72 38.17
N ILE A 736 31.87 -18.86 38.48
CA ILE A 736 31.36 -19.16 39.83
C ILE A 736 32.33 -20.08 40.55
N VAL A 737 32.62 -19.79 41.81
CA VAL A 737 33.46 -20.61 42.68
C VAL A 737 32.72 -20.84 44.00
N PHE A 738 32.28 -22.09 44.21
CA PHE A 738 31.74 -22.51 45.51
C PHE A 738 32.89 -22.72 46.51
N ALA A 739 32.74 -22.19 47.71
CA ALA A 739 33.76 -22.27 48.74
C ALA A 739 34.06 -23.74 49.11
N GLY A 740 35.30 -24.17 48.91
CA GLY A 740 35.76 -25.53 49.26
C GLY A 740 35.60 -26.59 48.15
N GLU A 741 35.15 -26.22 46.95
CA GLU A 741 34.93 -27.14 45.82
C GLU A 741 35.96 -26.89 44.70
N GLU A 742 36.67 -27.93 44.26
CA GLU A 742 37.46 -27.91 43.01
C GLU A 742 36.55 -28.26 41.83
N ALA A 743 35.95 -27.26 41.21
CA ALA A 743 35.12 -27.43 40.02
C ALA A 743 35.76 -26.76 38.79
N ASP A 744 35.86 -27.50 37.69
CA ASP A 744 36.25 -26.97 36.39
C ASP A 744 34.99 -26.40 35.71
N ASP A 745 35.00 -25.09 35.43
CA ASP A 745 33.80 -24.35 35.01
C ASP A 745 33.47 -24.60 33.52
N ALA A 746 32.96 -25.80 33.22
CA ALA A 746 32.45 -26.20 31.92
C ALA A 746 30.97 -25.77 31.69
N GLY A 747 30.45 -24.82 32.47
CA GLY A 747 29.09 -24.26 32.34
C GLY A 747 28.04 -24.85 33.29
N GLY A 748 28.23 -26.07 33.80
CA GLY A 748 27.30 -26.71 34.75
C GLY A 748 27.18 -25.96 36.08
N VAL A 749 28.29 -25.44 36.60
CA VAL A 749 28.34 -24.69 37.88
C VAL A 749 27.53 -23.39 37.79
N LYS A 750 27.51 -22.72 36.64
CA LYS A 750 26.73 -21.49 36.42
C LYS A 750 25.22 -21.77 36.46
N LYS A 751 24.81 -22.85 35.80
CA LYS A 751 23.41 -23.28 35.76
C LYS A 751 22.91 -23.61 37.17
N GLU A 752 23.69 -24.37 37.91
CA GLU A 752 23.41 -24.70 39.31
C GLU A 752 23.30 -23.45 40.19
N PHE A 753 24.25 -22.53 40.07
CA PHE A 753 24.24 -21.25 40.79
C PHE A 753 22.96 -20.45 40.57
N PHE A 754 22.53 -20.28 39.31
CA PHE A 754 21.29 -19.54 39.02
C PHE A 754 20.06 -20.28 39.55
N MET A 755 19.97 -21.60 39.38
CA MET A 755 18.83 -22.39 39.86
C MET A 755 18.64 -22.27 41.37
N LEU A 756 19.70 -22.47 42.16
CA LEU A 756 19.63 -22.37 43.63
C LEU A 756 19.18 -20.97 44.07
N LEU A 757 19.75 -19.95 43.44
CA LEU A 757 19.53 -18.58 43.88
C LEU A 757 18.13 -18.06 43.49
N PHE A 758 17.62 -18.43 42.32
CA PHE A 758 16.23 -18.10 41.95
C PHE A 758 15.20 -18.93 42.73
N GLN A 759 15.51 -20.18 43.08
CA GLN A 759 14.63 -20.99 43.92
C GLN A 759 14.42 -20.36 45.30
N GLU A 760 15.46 -19.78 45.91
CA GLU A 760 15.32 -19.09 47.21
C GLU A 760 14.70 -17.69 47.08
N LEU A 761 15.10 -16.89 46.07
CA LEU A 761 14.68 -15.49 45.95
C LEU A 761 13.26 -15.30 45.40
N LEU A 762 12.76 -16.26 44.63
CA LEU A 762 11.41 -16.24 44.08
C LEU A 762 10.40 -16.99 44.95
N ASP A 763 10.85 -17.67 46.01
CA ASP A 763 9.97 -18.32 46.97
C ASP A 763 9.05 -17.25 47.60
N PRO A 764 7.71 -17.41 47.55
CA PRO A 764 6.77 -16.47 48.16
C PRO A 764 7.02 -16.24 49.66
N ASN A 765 7.60 -17.22 50.37
CA ASN A 765 7.96 -17.09 51.78
C ASN A 765 9.11 -16.10 52.02
N TYR A 766 9.89 -15.78 50.99
CA TYR A 766 10.93 -14.75 51.06
C TYR A 766 10.34 -13.32 51.11
N GLY A 767 9.09 -13.12 50.68
CA GLY A 767 8.34 -11.86 50.87
C GLY A 767 8.55 -10.77 49.80
N MET A 768 9.42 -11.01 48.82
CA MET A 768 9.64 -10.08 47.70
C MET A 768 8.52 -10.13 46.65
N PHE A 769 7.96 -11.31 46.41
CA PHE A 769 6.89 -11.55 45.45
C PHE A 769 5.73 -12.29 46.12
N VAL A 770 4.54 -12.14 45.56
CA VAL A 770 3.31 -12.79 45.99
C VAL A 770 2.80 -13.63 44.83
N GLU A 771 2.45 -14.87 45.11
CA GLU A 771 1.83 -15.80 44.16
C GLU A 771 0.31 -15.57 44.11
N ASP A 772 -0.26 -15.52 42.90
CA ASP A 772 -1.71 -15.55 42.70
C ASP A 772 -2.23 -16.99 42.80
N GLY A 773 -3.28 -17.18 43.60
CA GLY A 773 -3.79 -18.52 43.91
C GLY A 773 -4.52 -19.23 42.77
N GLU A 774 -4.86 -18.54 41.67
CA GLU A 774 -5.49 -19.14 40.49
C GLU A 774 -4.46 -19.41 39.38
N SER A 775 -3.62 -18.42 39.06
CA SER A 775 -2.68 -18.53 37.95
C SER A 775 -1.34 -19.16 38.32
N HIS A 776 -1.00 -19.20 39.62
CA HIS A 776 0.33 -19.55 40.13
C HIS A 776 1.46 -18.65 39.60
N GLU A 777 1.11 -17.48 39.02
CA GLU A 777 2.07 -16.47 38.61
C GLU A 777 2.44 -15.62 39.84
N ILE A 778 3.70 -15.20 39.92
CA ILE A 778 4.23 -14.33 40.96
C ILE A 778 4.24 -12.87 40.50
N TRP A 779 3.98 -11.95 41.42
CA TRP A 779 4.07 -10.52 41.19
C TRP A 779 4.70 -9.77 42.36
N PHE A 780 5.16 -8.54 42.13
CA PHE A 780 5.77 -7.69 43.15
C PHE A 780 4.85 -7.54 44.38
N SER A 781 5.39 -7.78 45.58
CA SER A 781 4.57 -7.86 46.80
C SER A 781 3.91 -6.53 47.19
N GLY A 782 4.43 -5.39 46.73
CA GLY A 782 3.96 -4.07 47.16
C GLY A 782 4.24 -3.76 48.64
N SER A 783 5.02 -4.60 49.32
CA SER A 783 5.42 -4.42 50.72
C SER A 783 6.57 -3.41 50.85
N PRO A 784 6.49 -2.41 51.75
CA PRO A 784 7.55 -1.42 51.96
C PRO A 784 8.75 -1.94 52.76
N PHE A 785 8.67 -3.15 53.32
CA PHE A 785 9.68 -3.69 54.25
C PHE A 785 10.89 -4.30 53.55
N GLU A 786 10.75 -4.67 52.27
CA GLU A 786 11.84 -5.25 51.50
C GLU A 786 12.80 -4.19 50.95
N HIS A 787 14.10 -4.45 51.06
CA HIS A 787 15.11 -3.52 50.58
C HIS A 787 15.15 -3.49 49.04
N ALA A 788 15.13 -2.29 48.45
CA ALA A 788 15.24 -2.08 47.00
C ALA A 788 16.48 -2.78 46.38
N GLY A 789 17.56 -2.96 47.16
CA GLY A 789 18.76 -3.69 46.74
C GLY A 789 18.49 -5.15 46.37
N ASN A 790 17.52 -5.82 47.00
CA ASN A 790 17.16 -7.20 46.68
C ASN A 790 16.50 -7.27 45.29
N PHE A 791 15.57 -6.36 44.98
CA PHE A 791 14.95 -6.29 43.64
C PHE A 791 15.99 -5.96 42.57
N GLN A 792 16.90 -5.03 42.87
CA GLN A 792 18.01 -4.70 41.97
C GLN A 792 18.93 -5.90 41.73
N LEU A 793 19.22 -6.70 42.76
CA LEU A 793 20.00 -7.93 42.64
C LEU A 793 19.33 -8.92 41.68
N ILE A 794 18.04 -9.20 41.85
CA ILE A 794 17.29 -10.10 40.94
C ILE A 794 17.34 -9.58 39.52
N GLY A 795 17.16 -8.26 39.33
CA GLY A 795 17.33 -7.63 38.02
C GLY A 795 18.69 -7.91 37.39
N ILE A 796 19.79 -7.71 38.14
CA ILE A 796 21.17 -8.00 37.67
C ILE A 796 21.30 -9.48 37.31
N LEU A 797 20.78 -10.39 38.14
CA LEU A 797 20.86 -11.83 37.92
C LEU A 797 20.06 -12.29 36.70
N CYS A 798 18.88 -11.72 36.47
CA CYS A 798 18.10 -11.95 35.25
C CYS A 798 18.92 -11.57 34.02
N GLY A 799 19.55 -10.39 34.06
CA GLY A 799 20.44 -9.94 33.00
C GLY A 799 21.63 -10.87 32.79
N LEU A 800 22.30 -11.29 33.87
CA LEU A 800 23.44 -12.21 33.80
C LEU A 800 23.04 -13.60 33.26
N ALA A 801 21.87 -14.12 33.63
CA ALA A 801 21.39 -15.40 33.12
C ALA A 801 21.18 -15.36 31.60
N ILE A 802 20.48 -14.32 31.10
CA ILE A 802 20.29 -14.08 29.66
C ILE A 802 21.64 -13.94 28.94
N TYR A 803 22.53 -13.12 29.49
CA TYR A 803 23.83 -12.81 28.90
C TYR A 803 24.76 -14.03 28.83
N ASN A 804 24.54 -15.03 29.69
CA ASN A 804 25.25 -16.32 29.69
C ASN A 804 24.45 -17.46 29.04
N GLY A 805 23.26 -17.19 28.47
CA GLY A 805 22.43 -18.19 27.79
C GLY A 805 21.85 -19.26 28.72
N VAL A 806 21.60 -18.94 29.99
CA VAL A 806 20.98 -19.82 30.98
C VAL A 806 19.48 -19.51 31.03
N LEU A 807 18.65 -20.52 30.80
CA LEU A 807 17.20 -20.40 30.98
C LEU A 807 16.88 -20.36 32.47
N VAL A 808 15.90 -19.54 32.84
CA VAL A 808 15.45 -19.40 34.21
C VAL A 808 13.95 -19.59 34.26
N ASP A 809 13.48 -20.35 35.24
CA ASP A 809 12.06 -20.63 35.42
C ASP A 809 11.37 -19.46 36.15
N PHE A 810 10.94 -18.47 35.37
CA PHE A 810 10.21 -17.31 35.88
C PHE A 810 8.71 -17.48 35.68
N HIS A 811 8.00 -17.51 36.79
CA HIS A 811 6.54 -17.48 36.84
C HIS A 811 6.02 -16.04 36.84
N PHE A 812 6.60 -15.17 36.01
CA PHE A 812 6.11 -13.80 35.86
C PHE A 812 5.19 -13.69 34.63
N PRO A 813 4.08 -12.94 34.73
CA PRO A 813 3.21 -12.70 33.60
C PRO A 813 3.88 -11.84 32.52
N LEU A 814 3.30 -11.81 31.32
CA LEU A 814 3.78 -11.02 30.17
C LEU A 814 3.94 -9.52 30.51
N ALA A 815 3.19 -9.03 31.49
CA ALA A 815 3.27 -7.68 32.06
C ALA A 815 4.71 -7.27 32.42
N LEU A 816 5.51 -8.15 33.01
CA LEU A 816 6.90 -7.86 33.40
C LEU A 816 7.74 -7.46 32.19
N TYR A 817 7.66 -8.27 31.13
CA TYR A 817 8.44 -8.11 29.90
C TYR A 817 7.99 -6.89 29.11
N LYS A 818 6.68 -6.58 29.10
CA LYS A 818 6.15 -5.32 28.56
C LYS A 818 6.79 -4.12 29.27
N LYS A 819 6.78 -4.12 30.61
CA LYS A 819 7.35 -3.02 31.39
C LYS A 819 8.86 -2.89 31.19
N LEU A 820 9.61 -4.00 31.10
CA LEU A 820 11.06 -3.98 30.81
C LEU A 820 11.38 -3.35 29.45
N LEU A 821 10.50 -3.51 28.46
CA LEU A 821 10.60 -2.92 27.12
C LEU A 821 9.97 -1.52 27.03
N GLY A 822 9.42 -0.99 28.12
CA GLY A 822 8.75 0.33 28.16
C GLY A 822 7.38 0.35 27.47
N GLN A 823 6.74 -0.80 27.28
CA GLN A 823 5.37 -0.91 26.77
C GLN A 823 4.36 -0.79 27.91
N ARG A 824 3.16 -0.27 27.60
CA ARG A 824 2.05 -0.17 28.57
C ARG A 824 1.45 -1.55 28.84
N VAL A 825 1.06 -1.77 30.09
CA VAL A 825 0.26 -2.92 30.50
C VAL A 825 -1.21 -2.72 30.14
N THR A 826 -1.91 -3.81 29.90
CA THR A 826 -3.28 -3.87 29.37
C THR A 826 -4.13 -4.82 30.21
N LEU A 827 -5.45 -4.81 30.00
CA LEU A 827 -6.37 -5.70 30.73
C LEU A 827 -6.03 -7.18 30.52
N ASP A 828 -5.58 -7.57 29.32
CA ASP A 828 -5.18 -8.95 29.04
C ASP A 828 -3.96 -9.39 29.85
N ASP A 829 -3.07 -8.46 30.21
CA ASP A 829 -1.95 -8.76 31.10
C ASP A 829 -2.42 -9.03 32.54
N LEU A 830 -3.46 -8.31 33.00
CA LEU A 830 -4.07 -8.57 34.30
C LEU A 830 -4.83 -9.90 34.30
N LYS A 831 -5.48 -10.28 33.19
CA LYS A 831 -6.12 -11.60 33.06
C LYS A 831 -5.11 -12.75 33.18
N GLN A 832 -3.87 -12.55 32.73
CA GLN A 832 -2.83 -13.57 32.91
C GLN A 832 -2.42 -13.69 34.38
N LEU A 833 -2.25 -12.57 35.09
CA LEU A 833 -1.87 -12.59 36.51
C LEU A 833 -3.03 -13.05 37.41
N SER A 834 -4.22 -12.48 37.24
CA SER A 834 -5.41 -12.75 38.04
C SER A 834 -6.65 -12.88 37.13
N PRO A 835 -6.95 -14.12 36.67
CA PRO A 835 -7.98 -14.37 35.67
C PRO A 835 -9.39 -13.92 36.10
N THR A 836 -9.74 -14.09 37.36
CA THR A 836 -11.06 -13.67 37.87
C THR A 836 -11.20 -12.15 37.96
N GLU A 837 -10.18 -11.42 38.43
CA GLU A 837 -10.19 -9.95 38.41
C GLU A 837 -10.31 -9.42 36.96
N GLY A 838 -9.50 -9.94 36.05
CA GLY A 838 -9.48 -9.50 34.66
C GLY A 838 -10.80 -9.76 33.93
N ARG A 839 -11.43 -10.93 34.12
CA ARG A 839 -12.76 -11.25 33.55
C ARG A 839 -13.87 -10.36 34.10
N SER A 840 -13.80 -9.98 35.38
CA SER A 840 -14.79 -9.10 36.00
C SER A 840 -14.75 -7.69 35.40
N LEU A 841 -13.55 -7.16 35.14
CA LEU A 841 -13.37 -5.86 34.49
C LEU A 841 -13.75 -5.90 33.00
N GLU A 842 -13.51 -7.03 32.32
CA GLU A 842 -13.99 -7.23 30.94
C GLU A 842 -15.52 -7.22 30.87
N GLN A 843 -16.20 -7.94 31.79
CA GLN A 843 -17.66 -7.90 31.89
C GLN A 843 -18.20 -6.49 32.16
N LEU A 844 -17.48 -5.68 32.94
CA LEU A 844 -17.82 -4.27 33.17
C LEU A 844 -17.68 -3.43 31.88
N LEU A 845 -16.65 -3.69 31.06
CA LEU A 845 -16.50 -3.03 29.76
C LEU A 845 -17.57 -3.46 28.75
N ASP A 846 -17.95 -4.73 28.74
CA ASP A 846 -18.93 -5.31 27.81
C ASP A 846 -20.38 -4.99 28.19
N TYR A 847 -20.64 -4.47 29.38
CA TYR A 847 -21.99 -4.12 29.82
C TYR A 847 -22.54 -2.90 29.06
N GLU A 848 -23.66 -3.08 28.36
CA GLU A 848 -24.34 -2.02 27.57
C GLU A 848 -25.70 -1.57 28.14
N GLY A 849 -26.11 -2.04 29.33
CA GLY A 849 -27.39 -1.65 29.93
C GLY A 849 -27.42 -0.20 30.44
N ASP A 850 -28.59 0.45 30.33
CA ASP A 850 -28.82 1.83 30.80
C ASP A 850 -28.82 1.96 32.34
N ASP A 851 -28.85 0.84 33.07
CA ASP A 851 -28.84 0.70 34.53
C ASP A 851 -27.45 0.45 35.13
N PHE A 852 -26.38 0.79 34.40
CA PHE A 852 -24.98 0.54 34.80
C PHE A 852 -24.67 1.00 36.23
N GLU A 853 -25.07 2.21 36.61
CA GLU A 853 -24.79 2.79 37.92
C GLU A 853 -25.50 2.03 39.06
N ASP A 854 -26.72 1.55 38.81
CA ASP A 854 -27.50 0.77 39.79
C ASP A 854 -26.95 -0.66 39.94
N VAL A 855 -26.42 -1.24 38.86
CA VAL A 855 -25.87 -2.61 38.85
C VAL A 855 -24.51 -2.69 39.52
N PHE A 856 -23.60 -1.76 39.20
CA PHE A 856 -22.21 -1.84 39.67
C PHE A 856 -21.95 -0.98 40.91
N GLY A 857 -22.55 0.21 41.03
CA GLY A 857 -22.39 1.08 42.19
C GLY A 857 -20.93 1.43 42.53
N LEU A 858 -20.05 1.53 41.53
CA LEU A 858 -18.62 1.73 41.72
C LEU A 858 -18.23 3.21 41.75
N THR A 859 -17.20 3.53 42.54
CA THR A 859 -16.47 4.80 42.51
C THR A 859 -15.03 4.55 42.06
N PHE A 860 -14.28 5.61 41.72
CA PHE A 860 -12.86 5.51 41.34
C PHE A 860 -11.94 5.22 42.54
N THR A 861 -12.26 4.14 43.27
CA THR A 861 -11.58 3.69 44.48
C THR A 861 -11.39 2.18 44.42
N THR A 862 -10.34 1.69 45.07
CA THR A 862 -10.10 0.25 45.28
C THR A 862 -9.71 -0.01 46.73
N THR A 863 -9.95 -1.23 47.21
CA THR A 863 -9.61 -1.64 48.57
C THR A 863 -8.43 -2.60 48.56
N VAL A 864 -7.41 -2.32 49.36
CA VAL A 864 -6.25 -3.22 49.52
C VAL A 864 -6.12 -3.61 51.00
N SER A 865 -5.88 -4.90 51.25
CA SER A 865 -5.54 -5.40 52.58
C SER A 865 -4.04 -5.25 52.80
N VAL A 866 -3.64 -4.45 53.78
CA VAL A 866 -2.24 -4.24 54.17
C VAL A 866 -2.14 -4.58 55.66
N PHE A 867 -1.51 -5.71 56.01
CA PHE A 867 -1.39 -6.23 57.39
C PHE A 867 -2.74 -6.35 58.12
N ASP A 868 -3.71 -7.03 57.51
CA ASP A 868 -5.06 -7.24 58.05
C ASP A 868 -5.88 -5.95 58.27
N GLN A 869 -5.41 -4.82 57.75
CA GLN A 869 -6.16 -3.56 57.70
C GLN A 869 -6.57 -3.25 56.26
N THR A 870 -7.88 -3.15 56.02
CA THR A 870 -8.42 -2.74 54.73
C THR A 870 -8.27 -1.22 54.57
N ARG A 871 -7.52 -0.78 53.56
CA ARG A 871 -7.37 0.63 53.19
C ARG A 871 -8.08 0.89 51.86
N VAL A 872 -8.85 1.97 51.79
CA VAL A 872 -9.46 2.46 50.55
C VAL A 872 -8.45 3.40 49.88
N ILE A 873 -8.16 3.16 48.60
CA ILE A 873 -7.22 3.93 47.79
C ILE A 873 -7.98 4.55 46.63
N ASP A 874 -7.84 5.86 46.46
CA ASP A 874 -8.37 6.60 45.32
C ASP A 874 -7.50 6.34 44.07
N LEU A 875 -8.12 5.88 42.97
CA LEU A 875 -7.43 5.62 41.70
C LEU A 875 -7.12 6.92 40.92
N ARG A 876 -7.85 8.00 41.21
CA ARG A 876 -7.63 9.36 40.70
C ARG A 876 -7.93 10.39 41.78
N SER A 877 -7.59 11.65 41.55
CA SER A 877 -7.89 12.73 42.49
C SER A 877 -9.38 12.78 42.85
N ASN A 878 -9.69 12.73 44.15
CA ASN A 878 -11.04 12.68 44.71
C ASN A 878 -11.91 11.51 44.15
N GLY A 879 -11.29 10.36 43.88
CA GLY A 879 -11.96 9.22 43.25
C GLY A 879 -13.16 8.68 44.03
N SER A 880 -13.13 8.79 45.35
CA SER A 880 -14.25 8.47 46.26
C SER A 880 -15.55 9.24 45.98
N ASN A 881 -15.47 10.41 45.33
CA ASN A 881 -16.64 11.22 44.97
C ASN A 881 -17.00 11.14 43.48
N VAL A 882 -16.33 10.29 42.70
CA VAL A 882 -16.56 10.15 41.26
C VAL A 882 -17.13 8.75 41.01
N ALA A 883 -18.38 8.69 40.57
CA ALA A 883 -19.03 7.44 40.16
C ALA A 883 -18.47 6.95 38.82
N VAL A 884 -18.35 5.63 38.68
CA VAL A 884 -18.06 4.98 37.41
C VAL A 884 -19.37 4.90 36.61
N THR A 885 -19.32 5.36 35.37
CA THR A 885 -20.45 5.50 34.45
C THR A 885 -20.11 4.86 33.10
N GLN A 886 -21.12 4.73 32.24
CA GLN A 886 -20.93 4.20 30.88
C GLN A 886 -19.89 4.99 30.05
N GLU A 887 -19.77 6.29 30.29
CA GLU A 887 -18.83 7.18 29.57
C GLU A 887 -17.38 7.05 30.08
N ASN A 888 -17.19 6.73 31.36
CA ASN A 888 -15.86 6.75 32.00
C ASN A 888 -15.35 5.35 32.44
N LYS A 889 -16.11 4.28 32.21
CA LYS A 889 -15.73 2.90 32.56
C LYS A 889 -14.38 2.46 31.97
N HIS A 890 -14.04 2.92 30.77
CA HIS A 890 -12.73 2.65 30.16
C HIS A 890 -11.57 3.28 30.95
N GLU A 891 -11.76 4.51 31.45
CA GLU A 891 -10.77 5.19 32.30
C GLU A 891 -10.60 4.45 33.63
N TYR A 892 -11.71 4.01 34.25
CA TYR A 892 -11.67 3.24 35.50
C TYR A 892 -10.84 1.96 35.34
N VAL A 893 -11.10 1.18 34.29
CA VAL A 893 -10.37 -0.07 34.02
C VAL A 893 -8.88 0.20 33.74
N GLU A 894 -8.55 1.23 32.96
CA GLU A 894 -7.15 1.60 32.71
C GLU A 894 -6.41 1.97 34.01
N LEU A 895 -7.04 2.78 34.86
CA LEU A 895 -6.46 3.18 36.15
C LEU A 895 -6.36 1.99 37.13
N TYR A 896 -7.34 1.09 37.16
CA TYR A 896 -7.29 -0.11 38.00
C TYR A 896 -6.16 -1.05 37.57
N VAL A 897 -6.02 -1.30 36.27
CA VAL A 897 -4.92 -2.12 35.71
C VAL A 897 -3.57 -1.47 36.00
N SER A 898 -3.45 -0.15 35.80
CA SER A 898 -2.23 0.59 36.16
C SER A 898 -1.95 0.52 37.66
N PHE A 899 -2.96 0.59 38.52
CA PHE A 899 -2.79 0.43 39.94
C PHE A 899 -2.28 -0.97 40.31
N ARG A 900 -2.87 -2.04 39.77
CA ARG A 900 -2.49 -3.43 40.10
C ARG A 900 -1.11 -3.84 39.56
N LEU A 901 -0.75 -3.41 38.35
CA LEU A 901 0.45 -3.86 37.65
C LEU A 901 1.57 -2.80 37.55
N ASP A 902 1.26 -1.51 37.71
CA ASP A 902 2.26 -0.44 37.54
C ASP A 902 2.62 0.27 38.83
N LEU A 903 1.63 0.86 39.50
CA LEU A 903 1.85 1.75 40.65
C LEU A 903 1.90 0.99 41.97
N GLY A 904 0.89 0.16 42.25
CA GLY A 904 0.64 -0.46 43.55
C GLY A 904 0.25 0.55 44.65
N PRO A 905 -0.01 0.05 45.87
CA PRO A 905 -0.27 0.90 47.04
C PRO A 905 0.88 1.87 47.29
N ASP A 906 0.57 3.16 47.46
CA ASP A 906 1.55 4.23 47.72
C ASP A 906 2.70 4.32 46.68
N GLY A 907 2.53 3.74 45.48
CA GLY A 907 3.56 3.68 44.44
C GLY A 907 4.67 2.66 44.69
N ILE A 908 4.51 1.73 45.63
CA ILE A 908 5.56 0.80 46.07
C ILE A 908 5.92 -0.22 44.97
N ILE A 909 4.93 -0.78 44.27
CA ILE A 909 5.20 -1.71 43.15
C ILE A 909 6.05 -1.02 42.09
N LYS A 910 5.77 0.27 41.81
CA LYS A 910 6.59 1.05 40.89
C LYS A 910 8.04 1.16 41.37
N GLN A 911 8.28 1.45 42.64
CA GLN A 911 9.64 1.54 43.19
C GLN A 911 10.38 0.19 43.15
N GLN A 912 9.70 -0.90 43.50
CA GLN A 912 10.25 -2.25 43.45
C GLN A 912 10.59 -2.66 42.01
N PHE A 913 9.69 -2.40 41.07
CA PHE A 913 9.92 -2.63 39.64
C PHE A 913 11.05 -1.75 39.09
N ASP A 914 11.10 -0.46 39.43
CA ASP A 914 12.15 0.45 38.96
C ASP A 914 13.53 0.00 39.46
N ALA A 915 13.62 -0.52 40.70
CA ALA A 915 14.85 -1.13 41.23
C ALA A 915 15.25 -2.40 40.46
N PHE A 916 14.28 -3.29 40.21
CA PHE A 916 14.47 -4.50 39.39
C PHE A 916 14.92 -4.16 37.96
N ALA A 917 14.20 -3.28 37.27
CA ALA A 917 14.52 -2.84 35.92
C ALA A 917 15.89 -2.13 35.87
N GLY A 918 16.21 -1.31 36.87
CA GLY A 918 17.52 -0.67 37.01
C GLY A 918 18.65 -1.69 37.16
N GLY A 919 18.43 -2.79 37.88
CA GLY A 919 19.36 -3.92 37.96
C GLY A 919 19.51 -4.65 36.63
N PHE A 920 18.40 -4.95 35.97
CA PHE A 920 18.35 -5.63 34.67
C PHE A 920 19.13 -4.85 33.60
N HIS A 921 18.87 -3.55 33.47
CA HIS A 921 19.52 -2.68 32.49
C HIS A 921 20.98 -2.34 32.84
N ARG A 922 21.49 -2.66 34.04
CA ARG A 922 22.95 -2.58 34.34
C ARG A 922 23.75 -3.62 33.54
N VAL A 923 23.15 -4.78 33.27
CA VAL A 923 23.76 -5.85 32.47
C VAL A 923 23.31 -5.74 31.01
N MET A 924 22.00 -5.63 30.79
CA MET A 924 21.37 -5.63 29.48
C MET A 924 21.37 -4.25 28.82
N THR A 925 22.54 -3.74 28.47
CA THR A 925 22.67 -2.42 27.80
C THR A 925 22.48 -2.48 26.28
N SER A 926 22.25 -3.68 25.73
CA SER A 926 22.19 -3.89 24.28
C SER A 926 21.00 -3.19 23.64
N ARG A 927 21.24 -2.50 22.53
CA ARG A 927 20.16 -1.90 21.71
C ARG A 927 19.25 -2.96 21.11
N ILE A 928 19.74 -4.20 21.00
CA ILE A 928 18.99 -5.37 20.48
C ILE A 928 17.79 -5.67 21.37
N LEU A 929 17.83 -5.37 22.67
CA LEU A 929 16.68 -5.60 23.54
C LEU A 929 15.42 -4.87 23.04
N ARG A 930 15.58 -3.69 22.44
CA ARG A 930 14.47 -2.86 21.94
C ARG A 930 13.77 -3.42 20.69
N ILE A 931 14.37 -4.40 20.01
CA ILE A 931 13.76 -5.01 18.80
C ILE A 931 12.91 -6.25 19.12
N PHE A 932 12.95 -6.74 20.37
CA PHE A 932 12.11 -7.85 20.82
C PHE A 932 10.67 -7.39 21.07
N GLN A 933 9.73 -8.29 20.78
CA GLN A 933 8.38 -8.21 21.34
C GLN A 933 8.37 -8.80 22.75
N PRO A 934 7.43 -8.37 23.63
CA PRO A 934 7.37 -8.85 25.01
C PRO A 934 7.33 -10.38 25.13
N LYS A 935 6.55 -11.03 24.26
CA LYS A 935 6.41 -12.49 24.24
C LYS A 935 7.71 -13.19 23.83
N GLU A 936 8.43 -12.62 22.87
CA GLU A 936 9.73 -13.15 22.42
C GLU A 936 10.79 -13.00 23.51
N LEU A 937 10.78 -11.88 24.23
CA LEU A 937 11.67 -11.66 25.37
C LEU A 937 11.37 -12.67 26.49
N MET A 938 10.09 -12.90 26.78
CA MET A 938 9.65 -13.93 27.74
C MET A 938 10.17 -15.31 27.32
N GLU A 939 9.84 -15.77 26.12
CA GLU A 939 10.26 -17.08 25.60
C GLU A 939 11.78 -17.25 25.54
N MET A 940 12.54 -16.16 25.37
CA MET A 940 14.00 -16.19 25.42
C MET A 940 14.53 -16.42 26.85
N VAL A 941 13.84 -15.88 27.85
CA VAL A 941 14.25 -15.98 29.27
C VAL A 941 13.83 -17.32 29.86
N ILE A 942 12.56 -17.71 29.67
CA ILE A 942 11.97 -18.89 30.31
C ILE A 942 11.98 -20.14 29.41
N GLY A 943 12.18 -19.95 28.10
CA GLY A 943 12.02 -21.01 27.10
C GLY A 943 10.59 -21.09 26.55
N ASN A 944 10.38 -21.97 25.58
CA ASN A 944 9.07 -22.23 24.97
C ASN A 944 8.64 -23.71 25.17
N GLU A 945 7.42 -24.04 24.71
CA GLU A 945 6.80 -25.37 24.81
C GLU A 945 6.62 -26.05 23.44
N ASN A 946 7.36 -25.62 22.41
CA ASN A 946 7.24 -26.18 21.07
C ASN A 946 8.12 -27.42 20.93
N TYR A 947 7.71 -28.51 21.57
CA TYR A 947 8.52 -29.74 21.67
C TYR A 947 8.54 -30.55 20.36
N ASP A 948 9.74 -30.76 19.79
CA ASP A 948 10.02 -31.75 18.75
C ASP A 948 10.82 -32.93 19.31
N TRP A 949 10.10 -33.93 19.79
CA TRP A 949 10.70 -35.11 20.43
C TRP A 949 11.52 -35.99 19.47
N GLU A 950 11.23 -35.94 18.17
CA GLU A 950 12.02 -36.67 17.17
C GLU A 950 13.38 -36.00 16.97
N GLU A 951 13.42 -34.67 16.93
CA GLU A 951 14.68 -33.92 16.90
C GLU A 951 15.50 -34.16 18.18
N PHE A 952 14.84 -34.20 19.34
CA PHE A 952 15.48 -34.53 20.63
C PHE A 952 16.18 -35.90 20.61
N LYS A 953 15.56 -36.92 19.97
CA LYS A 953 16.16 -38.23 19.76
C LYS A 953 17.40 -38.18 18.86
N LYS A 954 17.34 -37.40 17.77
CA LYS A 954 18.43 -37.31 16.79
C LYS A 954 19.70 -36.68 17.37
N VAL A 955 19.55 -35.69 18.26
CA VAL A 955 20.69 -34.97 18.85
C VAL A 955 21.25 -35.62 20.12
N ALA A 956 20.66 -36.72 20.59
CA ALA A 956 21.14 -37.43 21.77
C ALA A 956 22.52 -38.06 21.52
N GLU A 957 23.46 -37.76 22.40
CA GLU A 957 24.81 -38.31 22.40
C GLU A 957 24.90 -39.52 23.33
N TYR A 958 25.71 -40.52 22.97
CA TYR A 958 25.88 -41.74 23.76
C TYR A 958 27.34 -41.90 24.15
N ARG A 959 27.58 -42.25 25.43
CA ARG A 959 28.93 -42.45 25.98
C ARG A 959 29.12 -43.89 26.46
N GLY A 960 30.39 -44.31 26.54
CA GLY A 960 30.76 -45.63 27.04
C GLY A 960 30.27 -46.76 26.12
N ALA A 961 29.53 -47.71 26.69
CA ALA A 961 29.01 -48.88 25.98
C ALA A 961 27.71 -48.61 25.18
N TYR A 962 27.15 -47.40 25.24
CA TYR A 962 25.93 -47.06 24.50
C TYR A 962 26.21 -46.42 23.14
N TRP A 963 25.38 -46.77 22.16
CA TRP A 963 25.27 -46.14 20.85
C TRP A 963 23.81 -46.26 20.37
N ALA A 964 23.42 -45.54 19.32
CA ALA A 964 22.03 -45.46 18.85
C ALA A 964 21.37 -46.82 18.55
N GLY A 965 22.16 -47.86 18.24
CA GLY A 965 21.67 -49.20 17.92
C GLY A 965 21.66 -50.18 19.11
N HIS A 966 22.15 -49.78 20.28
CA HIS A 966 22.23 -50.64 21.46
C HIS A 966 20.81 -51.01 21.97
N GLU A 967 20.62 -52.25 22.43
CA GLU A 967 19.29 -52.78 22.80
C GLU A 967 18.59 -51.93 23.86
N SER A 968 19.29 -51.57 24.95
CA SER A 968 18.76 -50.70 26.00
C SER A 968 18.35 -49.31 25.50
N ILE A 969 19.06 -48.76 24.49
CA ILE A 969 18.76 -47.44 23.91
C ILE A 969 17.51 -47.52 23.03
N LYS A 970 17.35 -48.59 22.25
CA LYS A 970 16.13 -48.81 21.47
C LYS A 970 14.92 -48.95 22.40
N LEU A 971 15.03 -49.78 23.44
CA LEU A 971 13.98 -49.95 24.45
C LEU A 971 13.64 -48.63 25.16
N PHE A 972 14.65 -47.84 25.54
CA PHE A 972 14.44 -46.51 26.15
C PHE A 972 13.61 -45.60 25.23
N TRP A 973 14.00 -45.46 23.96
CA TRP A 973 13.27 -44.59 23.04
C TRP A 973 11.87 -45.12 22.74
N GLU A 974 11.69 -46.43 22.57
CA GLU A 974 10.35 -47.01 22.43
C GLU A 974 9.44 -46.67 23.61
N VAL A 975 9.92 -46.85 24.84
CA VAL A 975 9.19 -46.48 26.06
C VAL A 975 8.93 -44.98 26.12
N PHE A 976 9.93 -44.15 25.80
CA PHE A 976 9.81 -42.69 25.82
C PHE A 976 8.72 -42.18 24.87
N PHE A 977 8.63 -42.74 23.65
CA PHE A 977 7.58 -42.39 22.68
C PHE A 977 6.20 -42.98 23.02
N GLU A 978 6.10 -43.90 23.99
CA GLU A 978 4.82 -44.33 24.57
C GLU A 978 4.35 -43.47 25.75
N LEU A 979 5.20 -42.59 26.28
CA LEU A 979 4.82 -41.66 27.35
C LEU A 979 3.83 -40.61 26.82
N THR A 980 2.93 -40.17 27.70
CA THR A 980 2.07 -39.00 27.50
C THR A 980 2.89 -37.71 27.43
N LEU A 981 2.30 -36.63 26.91
CA LEU A 981 2.99 -35.33 26.83
C LEU A 981 3.45 -34.84 28.22
N GLU A 982 2.62 -35.00 29.25
CA GLU A 982 2.94 -34.57 30.61
C GLU A 982 4.06 -35.42 31.23
N GLU A 983 4.09 -36.74 30.97
CA GLU A 983 5.22 -37.59 31.38
C GLU A 983 6.52 -37.22 30.67
N ARG A 984 6.47 -36.84 29.38
CA ARG A 984 7.67 -36.35 28.66
C ARG A 984 8.15 -35.00 29.19
N LYS A 985 7.24 -34.11 29.57
CA LYS A 985 7.59 -32.85 30.26
C LYS A 985 8.24 -33.13 31.62
N LYS A 986 7.71 -34.07 32.40
CA LYS A 986 8.33 -34.53 33.65
C LYS A 986 9.71 -35.15 33.41
N PHE A 987 9.89 -35.91 32.34
CA PHE A 987 11.21 -36.42 31.96
C PHE A 987 12.18 -35.28 31.60
N LEU A 988 11.73 -34.27 30.85
CA LEU A 988 12.56 -33.12 30.52
C LEU A 988 12.96 -32.33 31.76
N LEU A 989 12.01 -32.16 32.71
CA LEU A 989 12.27 -31.57 34.02
C LEU A 989 13.29 -32.41 34.82
N PHE A 990 13.12 -33.74 34.85
CA PHE A 990 14.05 -34.67 35.47
C PHE A 990 15.45 -34.57 34.88
N LEU A 991 15.57 -34.46 33.56
CA LEU A 991 16.85 -34.43 32.85
C LEU A 991 17.55 -33.07 32.94
N THR A 992 16.80 -31.97 32.83
CA THR A 992 17.37 -30.64 32.57
C THR A 992 17.11 -29.64 33.68
N GLY A 993 16.24 -29.95 34.64
CA GLY A 993 15.77 -29.00 35.65
C GLY A 993 14.72 -28.01 35.16
N SER A 994 14.26 -28.13 33.91
CA SER A 994 13.15 -27.35 33.36
C SER A 994 12.27 -28.20 32.47
N ASN A 995 10.97 -27.91 32.42
CA ASN A 995 10.06 -28.49 31.44
C ASN A 995 9.97 -27.65 30.15
N ARG A 996 10.70 -26.52 30.04
CA ARG A 996 10.76 -25.64 28.87
C ARG A 996 12.02 -25.90 28.04
N ILE A 997 12.01 -25.49 26.78
CA ILE A 997 13.15 -25.62 25.88
C ILE A 997 13.65 -24.26 25.37
N PRO A 998 14.94 -24.13 24.99
CA PRO A 998 15.44 -22.90 24.39
C PRO A 998 14.70 -22.54 23.09
N LEU A 999 14.70 -21.26 22.72
CA LEU A 999 14.11 -20.76 21.46
C LEU A 999 14.65 -21.47 20.21
N TYR A 1000 15.88 -21.98 20.25
CA TYR A 1000 16.46 -22.79 19.18
C TYR A 1000 15.78 -24.15 18.97
N GLY A 1001 14.82 -24.53 19.82
CA GLY A 1001 14.11 -25.80 19.78
C GLY A 1001 14.88 -26.94 20.42
N MET A 1002 14.36 -28.16 20.26
CA MET A 1002 14.91 -29.38 20.86
C MET A 1002 16.35 -29.70 20.43
N LYS A 1003 16.77 -29.23 19.25
CA LYS A 1003 18.15 -29.38 18.76
C LYS A 1003 19.21 -28.76 19.69
N ALA A 1004 18.82 -27.80 20.53
CA ALA A 1004 19.72 -27.17 21.50
C ALA A 1004 19.83 -27.93 22.83
N VAL A 1005 18.89 -28.85 23.11
CA VAL A 1005 18.92 -29.66 24.34
C VAL A 1005 19.78 -30.90 24.09
N LYS A 1006 21.08 -30.78 24.32
CA LYS A 1006 22.03 -31.89 24.16
C LYS A 1006 21.93 -32.86 25.33
N MET A 1007 21.14 -33.93 25.17
CA MET A 1007 21.10 -35.03 26.11
C MET A 1007 22.29 -35.96 25.89
N ILE A 1008 22.93 -36.40 26.97
CA ILE A 1008 24.00 -37.39 26.94
C ILE A 1008 23.52 -38.62 27.72
N ILE A 1009 23.58 -39.81 27.14
CA ILE A 1009 23.20 -41.06 27.82
C ILE A 1009 24.43 -41.93 28.05
N GLN A 1010 24.65 -42.35 29.30
CA GLN A 1010 25.75 -43.23 29.67
C GLN A 1010 25.27 -44.45 30.48
N PRO A 1011 25.99 -45.58 30.43
CA PRO A 1011 25.55 -46.81 31.09
C PRO A 1011 25.73 -46.77 32.61
N ALA A 1012 24.69 -47.20 33.31
CA ALA A 1012 24.70 -47.51 34.74
C ALA A 1012 24.57 -49.02 34.99
N VAL A 1013 24.87 -49.45 36.22
CA VAL A 1013 24.69 -50.85 36.63
C VAL A 1013 23.22 -51.28 36.49
N PRO A 1014 22.91 -52.51 36.04
CA PRO A 1014 21.54 -52.95 35.74
C PRO A 1014 20.52 -52.78 36.88
N GLU A 1015 20.97 -52.92 38.13
CA GLU A 1015 20.13 -52.80 39.32
C GLU A 1015 19.78 -51.34 39.66
N ALA A 1016 20.60 -50.37 39.23
CA ALA A 1016 20.44 -48.95 39.57
C ALA A 1016 19.15 -48.35 39.00
N MET A 1017 18.69 -47.26 39.60
CA MET A 1017 17.64 -46.42 39.02
C MET A 1017 18.25 -45.50 37.96
N PRO A 1018 17.48 -45.06 36.96
CA PRO A 1018 17.89 -43.96 36.11
C PRO A 1018 18.18 -42.72 36.96
N VAL A 1019 19.35 -42.10 36.77
CA VAL A 1019 19.76 -40.88 37.49
C VAL A 1019 20.10 -39.80 36.46
N ALA A 1020 19.65 -38.57 36.69
CA ALA A 1020 19.95 -37.44 35.84
C ALA A 1020 20.88 -36.46 36.56
N HIS A 1021 21.94 -36.03 35.87
CA HIS A 1021 22.79 -34.92 36.29
C HIS A 1021 22.38 -33.68 35.48
N THR A 1022 21.43 -32.93 36.02
CA THR A 1022 20.75 -31.80 35.34
C THR A 1022 21.70 -30.68 34.93
N CYS A 1023 22.84 -30.52 35.60
CA CYS A 1023 23.91 -29.58 35.22
C CYS A 1023 24.55 -29.89 33.86
N PHE A 1024 24.53 -31.16 33.44
CA PHE A 1024 25.17 -31.65 32.21
C PHE A 1024 24.18 -32.27 31.22
N ASN A 1025 22.88 -32.26 31.54
CA ASN A 1025 21.83 -32.98 30.81
C ASN A 1025 22.23 -34.46 30.54
N LEU A 1026 22.86 -35.08 31.54
CA LEU A 1026 23.42 -36.43 31.47
C LEU A 1026 22.46 -37.41 32.15
N LEU A 1027 22.12 -38.49 31.45
CA LEU A 1027 21.29 -39.58 31.95
C LEU A 1027 22.13 -40.84 32.14
N ASP A 1028 22.24 -41.27 33.39
CA ASP A 1028 22.73 -42.59 33.78
C ASP A 1028 21.61 -43.60 33.58
N LEU A 1029 21.66 -44.35 32.49
CA LEU A 1029 20.63 -45.32 32.14
C LEU A 1029 21.11 -46.76 32.43
N PRO A 1030 20.39 -47.55 33.25
CA PRO A 1030 20.74 -48.94 33.54
C PRO A 1030 20.75 -49.83 32.29
N GLN A 1031 21.72 -50.75 32.20
CA GLN A 1031 21.80 -51.71 31.09
C GLN A 1031 20.71 -52.79 31.19
N ILE A 1032 19.58 -52.54 30.54
CA ILE A 1032 18.47 -53.50 30.43
C ILE A 1032 18.57 -54.19 29.07
N THR A 1033 18.69 -55.52 29.07
CA THR A 1033 18.80 -56.39 27.88
C THR A 1033 17.75 -57.50 27.95
N GLY A 1034 17.40 -58.10 26.80
CA GLY A 1034 16.46 -59.23 26.73
C GLY A 1034 14.98 -58.84 26.63
N ASP A 1035 14.62 -57.90 25.76
CA ASP A 1035 13.23 -57.52 25.42
C ASP A 1035 12.34 -57.13 26.64
N ASN A 1036 12.95 -56.70 27.74
CA ASN A 1036 12.26 -56.39 29.01
C ASN A 1036 11.77 -54.94 29.06
N LYS A 1037 10.89 -54.59 28.12
CA LYS A 1037 10.32 -53.25 27.94
C LYS A 1037 9.56 -52.73 29.18
N GLU A 1038 8.85 -53.62 29.87
CA GLU A 1038 8.08 -53.27 31.07
C GLU A 1038 8.99 -52.84 32.24
N LEU A 1039 10.16 -53.46 32.39
CA LEU A 1039 11.14 -53.06 33.39
C LEU A 1039 11.71 -51.66 33.11
N MET A 1040 12.00 -51.36 31.83
CA MET A 1040 12.44 -50.03 31.40
C MET A 1040 11.36 -48.97 31.68
N ARG A 1041 10.10 -49.25 31.31
CA ARG A 1041 8.96 -48.38 31.56
C ARG A 1041 8.78 -48.08 33.04
N ARG A 1042 8.75 -49.12 33.88
CA ARG A 1042 8.58 -48.97 35.33
C ARG A 1042 9.72 -48.13 35.94
N LYS A 1043 10.99 -48.46 35.61
CA LYS A 1043 12.15 -47.71 36.14
C LYS A 1043 12.13 -46.24 35.70
N LEU A 1044 11.77 -45.95 34.44
CA LEU A 1044 11.70 -44.59 33.91
C LEU A 1044 10.56 -43.78 34.56
N LEU A 1045 9.35 -44.35 34.66
CA LEU A 1045 8.20 -43.70 35.30
C LEU A 1045 8.47 -43.40 36.78
N THR A 1046 9.05 -44.36 37.51
CA THR A 1046 9.45 -44.14 38.90
C THR A 1046 10.51 -43.03 38.99
N ALA A 1047 11.51 -42.98 38.09
CA ALA A 1047 12.52 -41.92 38.13
C ALA A 1047 11.93 -40.51 37.93
N ILE A 1048 10.95 -40.35 37.03
CA ILE A 1048 10.34 -39.04 36.74
C ILE A 1048 9.22 -38.64 37.72
N GLU A 1049 8.71 -39.55 38.56
CA GLU A 1049 7.73 -39.23 39.61
C GLU A 1049 8.40 -38.76 40.91
N TYR A 1050 9.58 -39.27 41.24
CA TYR A 1050 10.31 -38.96 42.49
C TYR A 1050 11.40 -37.90 42.30
N THR A 1051 11.09 -36.82 41.58
CA THR A 1051 12.03 -35.71 41.33
C THR A 1051 12.01 -34.68 42.47
N GLN A 1052 12.64 -34.97 43.61
CA GLN A 1052 12.94 -33.94 44.61
C GLN A 1052 14.44 -33.91 44.94
N GLY A 1053 15.09 -32.81 44.53
CA GLY A 1053 16.39 -32.38 45.03
C GLY A 1053 17.61 -32.90 44.25
N PHE A 1054 18.58 -32.00 44.05
CA PHE A 1054 19.98 -32.38 43.86
C PHE A 1054 20.45 -33.15 45.10
N SER A 1055 20.20 -34.45 45.15
CA SER A 1055 20.88 -35.34 46.09
C SER A 1055 21.88 -36.17 45.29
N LEU A 1056 23.10 -35.63 45.20
CA LEU A 1056 24.28 -36.47 45.13
C LEU A 1056 24.25 -37.35 46.39
N VAL A 1057 23.83 -38.60 46.23
CA VAL A 1057 24.26 -39.69 47.12
C VAL A 1057 25.33 -40.47 46.38
#